data_AF-A0A932NKG9-F1
#
_entry.id   AF-A0A932NKG9-F1
#
_cell.length_a   1.000
_cell.length_b   1.000
_cell.length_c   1.000
_cell.angle_alpha   90.00
_cell.angle_beta   90.00
_cell.angle_gamma   90.00
#
_symmetry.space_group_name_H-M   'P 1'
#
loop_
_entity.id
_entity.type
_entity.pdbx_description
1 polymer ?
#
loop_
_entity_poly.entity_id
_entity_poly.type
_entity_poly.pdbx_seq_one_letter_code
_entity_poly.pdbx_strand_id
1 'polypeptide(L)'
;MERLISGIRSAHELLLTAASVVCGLGAAALLTRAARGRAAAWAGAIDSLESRRSSRAAAAAALAVGLWFCVLRACMYRAFQLHVDTSILANTASETLRGRWLSCTVDGTPSVLTVHFAFFIPLFLSPLFLLWESALPLLFIQALAVGSTPLAAYLIARRRTGSNLLGWVTLLLLASHPSFHELQAATLENAVFGPPLFLWGLVLWDRGRPGGTALCWALGLTTREQFPFLLAGMGLYVMISEGRRDRRRLLQGAAAVFASAALWAVLMRIVGAHSDALNKAYWDQYAHFGASKTEVIATVLTHPELVLRQIFWPPARLLPVLKLLAGMAFLPLADPAGLAVLLSGAAHQLLKPNIIFFGQTASYAFGALAFATACGLAALVRRRMLEGGRVVWLLVLVLAAASWGFHDANRGINPFLGMHFIDDGPPLLSRIPRDASVWANENVGVWLSARSQAKFFTFSDLPFRFDRMLFRPEYVLVDKGMLIFMPSAQQARLIGFLAREAYEKVAEAGTLILLRDPRAPRGGRSPEAVLPAAADGAALVRPYLARILDSPRARERLAAYPADLRYEPESAEQKAAFALVLMQRGMLGPAIEHGRAAITLRPGMAQGHNNLGNALAAAGELAGAEQHLRAAWLLARLPLAGYNLGNVLIRAGRPGEAVEVLDEVSSLIADPRVFNSLGAAYMLAGRKEPAKAAFKQALVLDPGLADARENLKNLR
;
A
#
# COMPACT_ATOMS: atom_id res chain seq x y z
N MET A 1 -15.60 25.44 18.68
CA MET A 1 -15.27 24.11 18.12
C MET A 1 -13.90 23.65 18.62
N GLU A 2 -12.85 24.49 18.50
CA GLU A 2 -11.51 24.21 19.05
C GLU A 2 -11.50 23.79 20.53
N ARG A 3 -12.30 24.42 21.42
CA ARG A 3 -12.43 23.98 22.82
C ARG A 3 -13.03 22.58 22.98
N LEU A 4 -13.99 22.21 22.13
CA LEU A 4 -14.59 20.86 22.12
C LEU A 4 -13.57 19.83 21.67
N ILE A 5 -12.72 20.18 20.70
CA ILE A 5 -11.76 19.26 20.10
C ILE A 5 -10.46 19.14 20.91
N SER A 6 -9.95 20.25 21.47
CA SER A 6 -8.95 20.19 22.54
C SER A 6 -9.51 19.38 23.72
N GLY A 7 -10.79 19.55 24.03
CA GLY A 7 -11.52 18.68 24.96
C GLY A 7 -11.50 17.21 24.55
N ILE A 8 -11.74 16.85 23.29
CA ILE A 8 -11.72 15.46 22.79
C ILE A 8 -10.30 14.89 22.75
N ARG A 9 -9.30 15.67 22.33
CA ARG A 9 -7.88 15.26 22.32
C ARG A 9 -7.41 15.01 23.74
N SER A 10 -7.59 16.00 24.61
CA SER A 10 -7.26 15.88 26.03
C SER A 10 -8.08 14.75 26.66
N ALA A 11 -9.35 14.57 26.31
CA ALA A 11 -10.15 13.43 26.80
C ALA A 11 -9.65 12.10 26.24
N HIS A 12 -9.20 12.00 24.99
CA HIS A 12 -8.70 10.76 24.40
C HIS A 12 -7.35 10.37 24.99
N GLU A 13 -6.42 11.32 25.05
CA GLU A 13 -5.11 11.15 25.69
C GLU A 13 -5.29 10.84 27.18
N LEU A 14 -6.20 11.56 27.88
CA LEU A 14 -6.55 11.27 29.26
C LEU A 14 -7.24 9.92 29.41
N LEU A 15 -8.11 9.50 28.49
CA LEU A 15 -8.79 8.19 28.55
C LEU A 15 -7.80 7.05 28.33
N LEU A 16 -6.90 7.15 27.35
CA LEU A 16 -5.85 6.14 27.10
C LEU A 16 -4.82 6.12 28.24
N THR A 17 -4.41 7.28 28.73
CA THR A 17 -3.48 7.39 29.86
C THR A 17 -4.12 6.90 31.15
N ALA A 18 -5.36 7.30 31.43
CA ALA A 18 -6.14 6.81 32.57
C ALA A 18 -6.40 5.31 32.45
N ALA A 19 -6.72 4.78 31.27
CA ALA A 19 -6.86 3.34 31.05
C ALA A 19 -5.53 2.62 31.32
N SER A 20 -4.40 3.16 30.84
CA SER A 20 -3.06 2.61 31.09
C SER A 20 -2.71 2.61 32.58
N VAL A 21 -2.98 3.72 33.28
CA VAL A 21 -2.71 3.92 34.71
C VAL A 21 -3.64 3.06 35.56
N VAL A 22 -4.93 3.02 35.26
CA VAL A 22 -5.92 2.17 35.95
C VAL A 22 -5.56 0.70 35.77
N CYS A 23 -5.15 0.28 34.57
CA CYS A 23 -4.69 -1.08 34.35
C CYS A 23 -3.41 -1.37 35.14
N GLY A 24 -2.42 -0.47 35.11
CA GLY A 24 -1.15 -0.62 35.85
C GLY A 24 -1.33 -0.65 37.37
N LEU A 25 -2.11 0.28 37.93
CA LEU A 25 -2.46 0.31 39.35
C LEU A 25 -3.32 -0.90 39.75
N GLY A 26 -4.22 -1.33 38.88
CA GLY A 26 -4.98 -2.57 39.04
C GLY A 26 -4.05 -3.78 39.13
N ALA A 27 -3.06 -3.90 38.24
CA ALA A 27 -2.07 -4.97 38.25
C ALA A 27 -1.24 -4.93 39.55
N ALA A 28 -0.77 -3.77 39.96
CA ALA A 28 -0.02 -3.58 41.20
C ALA A 28 -0.85 -3.91 42.45
N ALA A 29 -2.13 -3.49 42.49
CA ALA A 29 -3.05 -3.82 43.58
C ALA A 29 -3.36 -5.32 43.63
N LEU A 30 -3.52 -5.97 42.48
CA LEU A 30 -3.70 -7.43 42.39
C LEU A 30 -2.45 -8.17 42.86
N LEU A 31 -1.26 -7.77 42.42
CA LEU A 31 0.03 -8.32 42.90
C LEU A 31 0.16 -8.20 44.42
N THR A 32 -0.12 -7.02 44.96
CA THR A 32 -0.04 -6.74 46.40
C THR A 32 -1.04 -7.57 47.22
N ARG A 33 -2.25 -7.78 46.70
CA ARG A 33 -3.30 -8.58 47.38
C ARG A 33 -3.09 -10.08 47.21
N ALA A 34 -2.58 -10.55 46.07
CA ALA A 34 -2.17 -11.92 45.82
C ALA A 34 -1.04 -12.32 46.78
N ALA A 35 -0.04 -11.45 46.94
CA ALA A 35 1.04 -11.64 47.92
C ALA A 35 0.55 -11.70 49.37
N ARG A 36 -0.63 -11.14 49.67
CA ARG A 36 -1.24 -11.11 51.01
C ARG A 36 -2.31 -12.19 51.25
N GLY A 37 -2.55 -13.09 50.30
CA GLY A 37 -3.49 -14.22 50.47
C GLY A 37 -4.98 -13.86 50.61
N ARG A 38 -5.40 -12.62 50.31
CA ARG A 38 -6.79 -12.14 50.52
C ARG A 38 -7.70 -12.43 49.31
N ALA A 39 -7.91 -13.71 48.98
CA ALA A 39 -8.73 -14.15 47.84
C ALA A 39 -10.24 -13.84 47.98
N ALA A 40 -10.77 -13.81 49.22
CA ALA A 40 -12.20 -13.66 49.49
C ALA A 40 -12.81 -12.31 49.04
N ALA A 41 -12.02 -11.23 49.03
CA ALA A 41 -12.50 -9.91 48.63
C ALA A 41 -12.84 -9.77 47.14
N TRP A 42 -12.41 -10.74 46.30
CA TRP A 42 -12.61 -10.72 44.86
C TRP A 42 -13.72 -11.64 44.36
N ALA A 43 -14.23 -12.54 45.22
CA ALA A 43 -15.34 -13.43 44.86
C ALA A 43 -16.53 -12.62 44.31
N GLY A 44 -16.96 -11.57 45.01
CA GLY A 44 -18.09 -10.74 44.56
C GLY A 44 -17.90 -10.01 43.22
N ALA A 45 -16.66 -9.59 42.89
CA ALA A 45 -16.37 -8.95 41.59
C ALA A 45 -16.34 -9.97 40.45
N ILE A 46 -15.78 -11.16 40.69
CA ILE A 46 -15.78 -12.28 39.75
C ILE A 46 -17.20 -12.78 39.53
N ASP A 47 -17.99 -12.93 40.59
CA ASP A 47 -19.38 -13.36 40.55
C ASP A 47 -20.25 -12.39 39.74
N SER A 48 -19.99 -11.07 39.86
CA SER A 48 -20.65 -10.05 39.03
C SER A 48 -20.34 -10.21 37.54
N LEU A 49 -19.07 -10.48 37.19
CA LEU A 49 -18.64 -10.71 35.81
C LEU A 49 -19.16 -12.04 35.24
N GLU A 50 -19.44 -13.03 36.09
CA GLU A 50 -20.06 -14.30 35.71
C GLU A 50 -21.59 -14.26 35.57
N SER A 51 -22.23 -13.14 35.94
CA SER A 51 -23.67 -12.99 35.88
C SER A 51 -24.24 -13.02 34.44
N ARG A 52 -25.52 -13.39 34.28
CA ARG A 52 -26.21 -13.32 32.96
C ARG A 52 -26.27 -11.92 32.35
N ARG A 53 -26.13 -10.86 33.16
CA ARG A 53 -26.08 -9.46 32.68
C ARG A 53 -24.76 -9.13 31.98
N SER A 54 -23.72 -9.95 32.19
CA SER A 54 -22.37 -9.79 31.67
C SER A 54 -22.30 -9.66 30.14
N SER A 55 -23.08 -10.44 29.39
CA SER A 55 -23.06 -10.36 27.92
C SER A 55 -23.71 -9.09 27.38
N ARG A 56 -24.70 -8.52 28.07
CA ARG A 56 -25.28 -7.22 27.71
C ARG A 56 -24.28 -6.09 28.00
N ALA A 57 -23.57 -6.17 29.12
CA ALA A 57 -22.50 -5.25 29.45
C ALA A 57 -21.34 -5.32 28.43
N ALA A 58 -20.94 -6.53 28.00
CA ALA A 58 -19.92 -6.71 26.96
C ALA A 58 -20.36 -6.09 25.62
N ALA A 59 -21.62 -6.28 25.24
CA ALA A 59 -22.17 -5.66 24.03
C ALA A 59 -22.21 -4.12 24.13
N ALA A 60 -22.63 -3.57 25.28
CA ALA A 60 -22.64 -2.14 25.52
C ALA A 60 -21.22 -1.54 25.49
N ALA A 61 -20.23 -2.23 26.06
CA ALA A 61 -18.84 -1.81 26.03
C ALA A 61 -18.27 -1.77 24.60
N ALA A 62 -18.50 -2.84 23.81
CA ALA A 62 -18.06 -2.87 22.41
C ALA A 62 -18.74 -1.78 21.56
N LEU A 63 -20.03 -1.55 21.79
CA LEU A 63 -20.76 -0.47 21.11
C LEU A 63 -20.20 0.90 21.50
N ALA A 64 -19.92 1.15 22.79
CA ALA A 64 -19.35 2.40 23.25
C ALA A 64 -17.98 2.68 22.61
N VAL A 65 -17.13 1.65 22.48
CA VAL A 65 -15.84 1.75 21.76
C VAL A 65 -16.05 2.07 20.29
N GLY A 66 -16.97 1.38 19.61
CA GLY A 66 -17.28 1.67 18.20
C GLY A 66 -17.80 3.10 18.00
N LEU A 67 -18.72 3.56 18.86
CA LEU A 67 -19.26 4.93 18.83
C LEU A 67 -18.19 5.98 19.11
N TRP A 68 -17.28 5.72 20.04
CA TRP A 68 -16.13 6.59 20.31
C TRP A 68 -15.28 6.78 19.03
N PHE A 69 -14.99 5.70 18.32
CA PHE A 69 -14.27 5.79 17.05
C PHE A 69 -15.08 6.47 15.96
N CYS A 70 -16.41 6.33 15.92
CA CYS A 70 -17.24 7.14 15.01
C CYS A 70 -17.05 8.64 15.27
N VAL A 71 -17.07 9.08 16.54
CA VAL A 71 -16.80 10.48 16.91
C VAL A 71 -15.42 10.90 16.44
N LEU A 72 -14.39 10.09 16.70
CA LEU A 72 -13.02 10.35 16.26
C LEU A 72 -12.95 10.47 14.72
N ARG A 73 -13.60 9.59 13.97
CA ARG A 73 -13.63 9.65 12.50
C ARG A 73 -14.35 10.87 11.97
N ALA A 74 -15.43 11.30 12.62
CA ALA A 74 -16.10 12.54 12.26
C ALA A 74 -15.19 13.76 12.49
N CYS A 75 -14.43 13.76 13.58
CA CYS A 75 -13.42 14.79 13.84
C CYS A 75 -12.31 14.78 12.77
N MET A 76 -11.71 13.62 12.47
CA MET A 76 -10.64 13.50 11.45
C MET A 76 -11.13 13.90 10.06
N TYR A 77 -12.35 13.50 9.68
CA TYR A 77 -12.99 13.90 8.43
C TYR A 77 -13.12 15.43 8.35
N ARG A 78 -13.60 16.08 9.41
CA ARG A 78 -13.70 17.55 9.48
C ARG A 78 -12.36 18.26 9.57
N ALA A 79 -11.32 17.60 10.06
CA ALA A 79 -9.97 18.13 10.17
C ALA A 79 -9.16 18.07 8.86
N PHE A 80 -9.69 17.46 7.78
CA PHE A 80 -8.92 17.16 6.56
C PHE A 80 -7.69 16.28 6.83
N GLN A 81 -7.78 15.32 7.76
CA GLN A 81 -6.64 14.46 8.15
C GLN A 81 -6.84 12.99 7.81
N LEU A 82 -7.61 12.73 6.76
CA LEU A 82 -7.80 11.38 6.25
C LEU A 82 -6.86 11.16 5.05
N HIS A 83 -6.21 10.00 5.05
CA HIS A 83 -5.25 9.61 4.01
C HIS A 83 -5.93 9.37 2.65
N VAL A 84 -5.10 9.35 1.59
CA VAL A 84 -5.52 9.17 0.21
C VAL A 84 -6.35 7.90 -0.06
N ASP A 85 -6.10 6.78 0.62
CA ASP A 85 -6.87 5.54 0.40
C ASP A 85 -8.36 5.73 0.72
N THR A 86 -8.66 6.61 1.68
CA THR A 86 -10.05 6.94 2.00
C THR A 86 -10.71 7.65 0.82
N SER A 87 -9.98 8.56 0.18
CA SER A 87 -10.42 9.27 -1.02
C SER A 87 -10.63 8.31 -2.18
N ILE A 88 -9.70 7.38 -2.39
CA ILE A 88 -9.76 6.38 -3.47
C ILE A 88 -10.99 5.50 -3.29
N LEU A 89 -11.21 4.93 -2.11
CA LEU A 89 -12.31 3.99 -1.88
C LEU A 89 -13.68 4.68 -1.83
N ALA A 90 -13.76 5.89 -1.26
CA ALA A 90 -14.97 6.69 -1.31
C ALA A 90 -15.33 7.09 -2.75
N ASN A 91 -14.33 7.49 -3.55
CA ASN A 91 -14.53 7.80 -4.96
C ASN A 91 -14.93 6.55 -5.75
N THR A 92 -14.25 5.43 -5.54
CA THR A 92 -14.59 4.15 -6.20
C THR A 92 -16.04 3.74 -5.93
N ALA A 93 -16.52 3.91 -4.70
CA ALA A 93 -17.91 3.65 -4.33
C ALA A 93 -18.87 4.58 -5.09
N SER A 94 -18.56 5.88 -5.11
CA SER A 94 -19.35 6.90 -5.82
C SER A 94 -19.41 6.64 -7.34
N GLU A 95 -18.28 6.26 -7.95
CA GLU A 95 -18.15 6.01 -9.38
C GLU A 95 -18.84 4.70 -9.80
N THR A 96 -18.83 3.69 -8.92
CA THR A 96 -19.57 2.44 -9.12
C THR A 96 -21.09 2.70 -9.22
N LEU A 97 -21.64 3.58 -8.38
CA LEU A 97 -23.06 3.99 -8.49
C LEU A 97 -23.36 4.72 -9.81
N ARG A 98 -22.37 5.38 -10.41
CA ARG A 98 -22.50 6.08 -11.68
C ARG A 98 -22.28 5.20 -12.90
N GLY A 99 -22.16 3.88 -12.70
CA GLY A 99 -21.97 2.90 -13.76
C GLY A 99 -20.52 2.71 -14.20
N ARG A 100 -19.55 3.46 -13.64
CA ARG A 100 -18.11 3.25 -13.88
C ARG A 100 -17.55 2.27 -12.85
N TRP A 101 -17.91 1.00 -13.05
CA TRP A 101 -17.61 -0.10 -12.13
C TRP A 101 -16.15 -0.17 -11.71
N LEU A 102 -15.91 -0.11 -10.39
CA LEU A 102 -14.61 -0.26 -9.75
C LEU A 102 -13.56 0.78 -10.15
N SER A 103 -13.92 1.78 -10.96
CA SER A 103 -12.99 2.81 -11.41
C SER A 103 -12.73 3.83 -10.31
N CYS A 104 -11.58 4.49 -10.39
CA CYS A 104 -11.25 5.60 -9.51
C CYS A 104 -10.73 6.77 -10.34
N THR A 105 -11.42 7.90 -10.29
CA THR A 105 -11.02 9.10 -11.04
C THR A 105 -9.86 9.81 -10.35
N VAL A 106 -9.75 9.66 -9.04
CA VAL A 106 -8.79 10.35 -8.14
C VAL A 106 -7.34 10.14 -8.56
N ASP A 107 -6.93 8.90 -8.74
CA ASP A 107 -5.58 8.53 -9.13
C ASP A 107 -5.50 8.10 -10.60
N GLY A 108 -6.64 8.20 -11.32
CA GLY A 108 -6.78 7.75 -12.70
C GLY A 108 -6.70 6.24 -12.86
N THR A 109 -6.99 5.48 -11.81
CA THR A 109 -6.98 4.03 -11.84
C THR A 109 -8.22 3.49 -12.56
N PRO A 110 -8.06 2.75 -13.68
CA PRO A 110 -9.20 2.24 -14.46
C PRO A 110 -10.04 1.22 -13.69
N SER A 111 -9.45 0.54 -12.70
CA SER A 111 -10.14 -0.35 -11.78
C SER A 111 -9.34 -0.53 -10.49
N VAL A 112 -9.96 -0.46 -9.31
CA VAL A 112 -9.29 -0.73 -8.01
C VAL A 112 -8.69 -2.14 -7.96
N LEU A 113 -9.15 -3.05 -8.83
CA LEU A 113 -8.58 -4.40 -9.01
C LEU A 113 -7.16 -4.38 -9.58
N THR A 114 -6.71 -3.27 -10.17
CA THR A 114 -5.31 -3.14 -10.57
C THR A 114 -4.40 -3.14 -9.34
N VAL A 115 -4.91 -2.75 -8.17
CA VAL A 115 -4.14 -2.57 -6.93
C VAL A 115 -4.34 -3.74 -5.96
N HIS A 116 -5.58 -4.04 -5.58
CA HIS A 116 -5.93 -5.13 -4.65
C HIS A 116 -7.29 -5.74 -4.99
N PHE A 117 -7.55 -6.96 -4.52
CA PHE A 117 -8.89 -7.52 -4.59
C PHE A 117 -9.78 -6.79 -3.56
N ALA A 118 -10.63 -5.86 -4.00
CA ALA A 118 -11.24 -4.88 -3.10
C ALA A 118 -12.72 -4.62 -3.46
N PHE A 119 -13.55 -5.67 -3.42
CA PHE A 119 -14.96 -5.61 -3.84
C PHE A 119 -15.93 -5.19 -2.74
N PHE A 120 -15.57 -5.39 -1.46
CA PHE A 120 -16.53 -5.26 -0.36
C PHE A 120 -17.23 -3.89 -0.33
N ILE A 121 -16.46 -2.79 -0.33
CA ILE A 121 -17.01 -1.44 -0.34
C ILE A 121 -17.76 -1.15 -1.65
N PRO A 122 -17.16 -1.31 -2.85
CA PRO A 122 -17.85 -1.03 -4.11
C PRO A 122 -19.17 -1.81 -4.30
N LEU A 123 -19.23 -3.06 -3.85
CA LEU A 123 -20.38 -3.93 -4.08
C LEU A 123 -21.48 -3.75 -3.02
N PHE A 124 -21.11 -3.65 -1.74
CA PHE A 124 -22.08 -3.71 -0.65
C PHE A 124 -22.34 -2.38 0.03
N LEU A 125 -21.37 -1.46 0.02
CA LEU A 125 -21.47 -0.20 0.76
C LEU A 125 -21.68 1.03 -0.15
N SER A 126 -21.43 0.93 -1.45
CA SER A 126 -21.74 2.00 -2.41
C SER A 126 -23.16 2.54 -2.32
N PRO A 127 -24.24 1.74 -2.14
CA PRO A 127 -25.60 2.28 -2.03
C PRO A 127 -25.78 3.35 -0.93
N LEU A 128 -24.91 3.38 0.08
CA LEU A 128 -24.95 4.41 1.12
C LEU A 128 -24.66 5.81 0.58
N PHE A 129 -23.94 5.94 -0.53
CA PHE A 129 -23.73 7.22 -1.21
C PHE A 129 -25.00 7.79 -1.82
N LEU A 130 -26.04 6.96 -2.08
CA LEU A 130 -27.36 7.44 -2.50
C LEU A 130 -28.10 8.17 -1.37
N LEU A 131 -27.84 7.76 -0.12
CA LEU A 131 -28.45 8.35 1.07
C LEU A 131 -27.64 9.53 1.60
N TRP A 132 -26.31 9.42 1.52
CA TRP A 132 -25.37 10.41 2.03
C TRP A 132 -24.10 10.40 1.19
N GLU A 133 -24.00 11.38 0.29
CA GLU A 133 -22.89 11.56 -0.65
C GLU A 133 -21.61 12.08 0.05
N SER A 134 -21.04 11.25 0.92
CA SER A 134 -19.83 11.53 1.72
C SER A 134 -19.16 10.21 2.12
N ALA A 135 -17.86 10.26 2.44
CA ALA A 135 -17.15 9.11 3.02
C ALA A 135 -17.57 8.81 4.48
N LEU A 136 -18.25 9.75 5.16
CA LEU A 136 -18.54 9.64 6.59
C LEU A 136 -19.37 8.39 7.00
N PRO A 137 -20.44 8.00 6.29
CA PRO A 137 -21.17 6.76 6.60
C PRO A 137 -20.30 5.51 6.48
N LEU A 138 -19.39 5.46 5.48
CA LEU A 138 -18.47 4.34 5.31
C LEU A 138 -17.50 4.25 6.49
N LEU A 139 -16.97 5.39 6.94
CA LEU A 139 -16.09 5.47 8.11
C LEU A 139 -16.82 5.01 9.39
N PHE A 140 -18.09 5.35 9.56
CA PHE A 140 -18.89 4.90 10.71
C PHE A 140 -19.15 3.40 10.68
N ILE A 141 -19.51 2.86 9.51
CA ILE A 141 -19.71 1.41 9.35
C ILE A 141 -18.43 0.66 9.62
N GLN A 142 -17.29 1.14 9.13
CA GLN A 142 -15.98 0.58 9.45
C GLN A 142 -15.73 0.62 10.97
N ALA A 143 -15.92 1.77 11.62
CA ALA A 143 -15.67 1.92 13.06
C ALA A 143 -16.55 0.99 13.92
N LEU A 144 -17.82 0.84 13.55
CA LEU A 144 -18.76 -0.07 14.22
C LEU A 144 -18.44 -1.54 13.93
N ALA A 145 -18.12 -1.90 12.68
CA ALA A 145 -17.76 -3.25 12.30
C ALA A 145 -16.50 -3.70 13.05
N VAL A 146 -15.42 -2.91 12.98
CA VAL A 146 -14.18 -3.19 13.71
C VAL A 146 -14.44 -3.15 15.23
N GLY A 147 -15.24 -2.21 15.72
CA GLY A 147 -15.62 -2.09 17.13
C GLY A 147 -16.39 -3.29 17.68
N SER A 148 -17.04 -4.07 16.82
CA SER A 148 -17.73 -5.31 17.20
C SER A 148 -16.78 -6.51 17.39
N THR A 149 -15.53 -6.41 16.92
CA THR A 149 -14.53 -7.51 16.96
C THR A 149 -14.28 -8.03 18.39
N PRO A 150 -14.08 -7.18 19.43
CA PRO A 150 -13.90 -7.63 20.80
C PRO A 150 -15.13 -8.35 21.37
N LEU A 151 -16.34 -7.98 20.95
CA LEU A 151 -17.57 -8.69 21.34
C LEU A 151 -17.64 -10.09 20.71
N ALA A 152 -17.27 -10.23 19.44
CA ALA A 152 -17.22 -11.54 18.80
C ALA A 152 -16.19 -12.46 19.51
N ALA A 153 -15.02 -11.92 19.84
CA ALA A 153 -13.98 -12.64 20.59
C ALA A 153 -14.45 -13.05 22.00
N TYR A 154 -15.13 -12.15 22.73
CA TYR A 154 -15.79 -12.47 24.01
C TYR A 154 -16.72 -13.68 23.88
N LEU A 155 -17.59 -13.68 22.86
CA LEU A 155 -18.58 -14.74 22.67
C LEU A 155 -17.92 -16.09 22.35
N ILE A 156 -16.86 -16.09 21.54
CA ILE A 156 -16.08 -17.28 21.21
C ILE A 156 -15.38 -17.82 22.46
N ALA A 157 -14.66 -16.95 23.20
CA ALA A 157 -13.95 -17.34 24.41
C ALA A 157 -14.90 -17.87 25.48
N ARG A 158 -16.04 -17.21 25.69
CA ARG A 158 -17.08 -17.67 26.61
C ARG A 158 -17.60 -19.06 26.22
N ARG A 159 -17.87 -19.29 24.93
CA ARG A 159 -18.37 -20.58 24.45
C ARG A 159 -17.36 -21.71 24.63
N ARG A 160 -16.07 -21.43 24.41
CA ARG A 160 -14.98 -22.41 24.49
C ARG A 160 -14.53 -22.73 25.91
N THR A 161 -14.62 -21.76 26.81
CA THR A 161 -14.17 -21.88 28.20
C THR A 161 -15.30 -22.15 29.19
N GLY A 162 -16.54 -21.80 28.84
CA GLY A 162 -17.68 -21.82 29.77
C GLY A 162 -17.71 -20.65 30.76
N SER A 163 -16.77 -19.70 30.69
CA SER A 163 -16.62 -18.59 31.64
C SER A 163 -16.85 -17.24 30.99
N ASN A 164 -17.67 -16.39 31.60
CA ASN A 164 -17.82 -14.99 31.18
C ASN A 164 -16.60 -14.15 31.56
N LEU A 165 -15.93 -14.47 32.68
CA LEU A 165 -14.69 -13.80 33.09
C LEU A 165 -13.61 -13.95 32.02
N LEU A 166 -13.40 -15.17 31.51
CA LEU A 166 -12.42 -15.41 30.45
C LEU A 166 -12.85 -14.81 29.10
N GLY A 167 -14.16 -14.65 28.89
CA GLY A 167 -14.71 -13.81 27.83
C GLY A 167 -14.27 -12.35 27.97
N TRP A 168 -14.42 -11.76 29.16
CA TRP A 168 -13.99 -10.37 29.44
C TRP A 168 -12.48 -10.19 29.30
N VAL A 169 -11.69 -11.15 29.77
CA VAL A 169 -10.24 -11.16 29.56
C VAL A 169 -9.91 -11.04 28.07
N THR A 170 -10.55 -11.85 27.23
CA THR A 170 -10.32 -11.82 25.78
C THR A 170 -10.77 -10.48 25.16
N LEU A 171 -11.92 -9.95 25.59
CA LEU A 171 -12.43 -8.66 25.12
C LEU A 171 -11.45 -7.53 25.45
N LEU A 172 -10.98 -7.46 26.70
CA LEU A 172 -10.10 -6.39 27.18
C LEU A 172 -8.73 -6.46 26.52
N LEU A 173 -8.14 -7.65 26.39
CA LEU A 173 -6.88 -7.84 25.65
C LEU A 173 -7.03 -7.37 24.20
N LEU A 174 -8.14 -7.73 23.53
CA LEU A 174 -8.35 -7.32 22.15
C LEU A 174 -8.60 -5.82 22.00
N ALA A 175 -9.42 -5.24 22.87
CA ALA A 175 -9.76 -3.82 22.84
C ALA A 175 -8.60 -2.90 23.23
N SER A 176 -7.60 -3.41 23.96
CA SER A 176 -6.38 -2.68 24.33
C SER A 176 -5.19 -2.96 23.41
N HIS A 177 -5.33 -3.91 22.48
CA HIS A 177 -4.23 -4.31 21.60
C HIS A 177 -3.89 -3.18 20.62
N PRO A 178 -2.60 -2.82 20.40
CA PRO A 178 -2.23 -1.73 19.50
C PRO A 178 -2.83 -1.87 18.09
N SER A 179 -2.79 -3.09 17.52
CA SER A 179 -3.41 -3.37 16.22
C SER A 179 -4.93 -3.10 16.17
N PHE A 180 -5.67 -3.22 17.28
CA PHE A 180 -7.09 -2.84 17.29
C PHE A 180 -7.27 -1.35 17.06
N HIS A 181 -6.49 -0.56 17.79
CA HIS A 181 -6.51 0.90 17.68
C HIS A 181 -6.02 1.35 16.31
N GLU A 182 -4.98 0.71 15.77
CA GLU A 182 -4.52 0.96 14.41
C GLU A 182 -5.59 0.63 13.38
N LEU A 183 -6.29 -0.51 13.46
CA LEU A 183 -7.40 -0.81 12.54
C LEU A 183 -8.55 0.20 12.67
N GLN A 184 -8.79 0.66 13.90
CA GLN A 184 -9.79 1.67 14.20
C GLN A 184 -9.39 3.09 13.81
N ALA A 185 -8.09 3.38 13.63
CA ALA A 185 -7.53 4.65 13.18
C ALA A 185 -7.08 4.62 11.70
N ALA A 186 -6.96 3.42 11.10
CA ALA A 186 -6.54 3.19 9.72
C ALA A 186 -7.46 3.90 8.73
N THR A 187 -7.05 4.06 7.51
CA THR A 187 -7.84 4.74 6.49
C THR A 187 -9.08 3.90 6.16
N LEU A 188 -10.06 4.47 5.45
CA LEU A 188 -11.18 3.65 4.97
C LEU A 188 -10.60 2.57 4.06
N GLU A 189 -10.91 1.31 4.35
CA GLU A 189 -10.24 0.16 3.74
C GLU A 189 -11.19 -1.03 3.61
N ASN A 190 -10.98 -1.90 2.62
CA ASN A 190 -11.72 -3.15 2.55
C ASN A 190 -11.22 -4.18 3.58
N ALA A 191 -9.90 -4.22 3.84
CA ALA A 191 -9.26 -5.30 4.60
C ALA A 191 -9.69 -5.37 6.08
N VAL A 192 -9.97 -4.21 6.67
CA VAL A 192 -10.39 -4.06 8.07
C VAL A 192 -11.75 -4.70 8.37
N PHE A 193 -12.56 -5.00 7.36
CA PHE A 193 -13.81 -5.76 7.53
C PHE A 193 -13.56 -7.27 7.66
N GLY A 194 -12.39 -7.76 7.24
CA GLY A 194 -12.01 -9.16 7.35
C GLY A 194 -12.10 -9.72 8.77
N PRO A 195 -11.41 -9.14 9.76
CA PRO A 195 -11.41 -9.62 11.15
C PRO A 195 -12.80 -9.77 11.79
N PRO A 196 -13.70 -8.76 11.76
CA PRO A 196 -15.03 -8.93 12.32
C PRO A 196 -15.85 -9.97 11.53
N LEU A 197 -15.78 -10.00 10.20
CA LEU A 197 -16.49 -11.01 9.39
C LEU A 197 -16.02 -12.43 9.69
N PHE A 198 -14.72 -12.62 9.88
CA PHE A 198 -14.15 -13.91 10.26
C PHE A 198 -14.67 -14.37 11.63
N LEU A 199 -14.57 -13.51 12.66
CA LEU A 199 -14.98 -13.85 14.03
C LEU A 199 -16.50 -13.98 14.19
N TRP A 200 -17.31 -13.12 13.56
CA TRP A 200 -18.76 -13.28 13.58
C TRP A 200 -19.20 -14.55 12.84
N GLY A 201 -18.52 -14.92 11.75
CA GLY A 201 -18.70 -16.21 11.10
C GLY A 201 -18.46 -17.39 12.05
N LEU A 202 -17.41 -17.30 12.89
CA LEU A 202 -17.12 -18.29 13.94
C LEU A 202 -18.17 -18.30 15.06
N VAL A 203 -18.65 -17.15 15.50
CA VAL A 203 -19.75 -17.07 16.48
C VAL A 203 -21.01 -17.76 15.95
N LEU A 204 -21.34 -17.57 14.67
CA LEU A 204 -22.47 -18.21 14.01
C LEU A 204 -22.24 -19.71 13.79
N TRP A 205 -21.00 -20.10 13.49
CA TRP A 205 -20.60 -21.49 13.35
C TRP A 205 -20.80 -22.24 14.66
N ASP A 206 -20.27 -21.68 15.76
CA ASP A 206 -20.41 -22.25 17.09
C ASP A 206 -21.90 -22.36 17.49
N ARG A 207 -22.76 -21.46 17.00
CA ARG A 207 -24.22 -21.49 17.22
C ARG A 207 -24.97 -22.44 16.28
N GLY A 208 -24.30 -23.17 15.40
CA GLY A 208 -24.95 -24.08 14.44
C GLY A 208 -25.76 -23.36 13.37
N ARG A 209 -25.31 -22.17 12.93
CA ARG A 209 -25.99 -21.37 11.88
C ARG A 209 -25.15 -21.33 10.59
N PRO A 210 -25.11 -22.41 9.80
CA PRO A 210 -24.21 -22.54 8.66
C PRO A 210 -24.45 -21.49 7.57
N GLY A 211 -25.71 -21.12 7.30
CA GLY A 211 -26.01 -20.07 6.31
C GLY A 211 -25.45 -18.70 6.71
N GLY A 212 -25.51 -18.36 7.99
CA GLY A 212 -24.93 -17.13 8.52
C GLY A 212 -23.39 -17.14 8.48
N THR A 213 -22.77 -18.28 8.81
CA THR A 213 -21.32 -18.42 8.68
C THR A 213 -20.87 -18.30 7.23
N ALA A 214 -21.55 -18.99 6.31
CA ALA A 214 -21.27 -18.93 4.89
C ALA A 214 -21.37 -17.50 4.37
N LEU A 215 -22.41 -16.75 4.77
CA LEU A 215 -22.57 -15.35 4.41
C LEU A 215 -21.40 -14.48 4.93
N CYS A 216 -21.05 -14.59 6.20
CA CYS A 216 -19.93 -13.81 6.78
C CYS A 216 -18.61 -14.08 6.06
N TRP A 217 -18.30 -15.35 5.78
CA TRP A 217 -17.03 -15.71 5.13
C TRP A 217 -17.05 -15.42 3.62
N ALA A 218 -18.21 -15.51 2.95
CA ALA A 218 -18.37 -15.05 1.58
C ALA A 218 -18.15 -13.53 1.45
N LEU A 219 -18.72 -12.73 2.36
CA LEU A 219 -18.42 -11.31 2.46
C LEU A 219 -16.94 -11.08 2.76
N GLY A 220 -16.36 -11.86 3.67
CA GLY A 220 -14.93 -11.79 4.01
C GLY A 220 -14.02 -12.01 2.80
N LEU A 221 -14.37 -12.93 1.91
CA LEU A 221 -13.64 -13.17 0.66
C LEU A 221 -13.61 -11.97 -0.28
N THR A 222 -14.54 -11.03 -0.14
CA THR A 222 -14.57 -9.77 -0.92
C THR A 222 -13.72 -8.65 -0.33
N THR A 223 -13.12 -8.85 0.85
CA THR A 223 -12.37 -7.81 1.59
C THR A 223 -10.92 -7.67 1.13
N ARG A 224 -10.19 -8.78 0.99
CA ARG A 224 -8.94 -8.88 0.21
C ARG A 224 -8.59 -10.30 -0.18
N GLU A 225 -7.63 -10.38 -1.11
CA GLU A 225 -6.95 -11.59 -1.50
C GLU A 225 -6.31 -12.41 -0.37
N GLN A 226 -6.04 -11.85 0.83
CA GLN A 226 -5.45 -12.62 1.94
C GLN A 226 -6.49 -13.38 2.77
N PHE A 227 -7.79 -13.06 2.66
CA PHE A 227 -8.83 -13.72 3.46
C PHE A 227 -8.88 -15.26 3.32
N PRO A 228 -8.66 -15.86 2.11
CA PRO A 228 -8.58 -17.32 1.98
C PRO A 228 -7.56 -17.98 2.91
N PHE A 229 -6.47 -17.31 3.27
CA PHE A 229 -5.49 -17.87 4.21
C PHE A 229 -6.07 -18.10 5.61
N LEU A 230 -7.03 -17.28 6.04
CA LEU A 230 -7.74 -17.50 7.30
C LEU A 230 -8.62 -18.76 7.24
N LEU A 231 -9.30 -18.97 6.12
CA LEU A 231 -10.14 -20.14 5.91
C LEU A 231 -9.31 -21.41 5.78
N ALA A 232 -8.15 -21.35 5.12
CA ALA A 232 -7.18 -22.43 5.11
C ALA A 232 -6.69 -22.76 6.53
N GLY A 233 -6.35 -21.74 7.32
CA GLY A 233 -5.98 -21.90 8.72
C GLY A 233 -7.09 -22.55 9.56
N MET A 234 -8.35 -22.21 9.33
CA MET A 234 -9.48 -22.89 9.97
C MET A 234 -9.63 -24.35 9.51
N GLY A 235 -9.37 -24.65 8.24
CA GLY A 235 -9.30 -26.02 7.74
C GLY A 235 -8.25 -26.84 8.48
N LEU A 236 -7.03 -26.29 8.61
CA LEU A 236 -5.94 -26.91 9.40
C LEU A 236 -6.33 -27.08 10.87
N TYR A 237 -6.97 -26.07 11.48
CA TYR A 237 -7.47 -26.16 12.84
C TYR A 237 -8.42 -27.35 13.01
N VAL A 238 -9.40 -27.51 12.11
CA VAL A 238 -10.35 -28.65 12.16
C VAL A 238 -9.62 -29.97 11.99
N MET A 239 -8.66 -30.07 11.06
CA MET A 239 -7.86 -31.29 10.87
C MET A 239 -7.08 -31.67 12.13
N ILE A 240 -6.43 -30.71 12.79
CA ILE A 240 -5.58 -30.94 13.95
C ILE A 240 -6.43 -31.24 15.20
N SER A 241 -7.49 -30.46 15.43
CA SER A 241 -8.28 -30.50 16.67
C SER A 241 -9.38 -31.55 16.66
N GLU A 242 -10.04 -31.76 15.52
CA GLU A 242 -11.21 -32.65 15.38
C GLU A 242 -10.91 -33.87 14.49
N GLY A 243 -10.05 -33.71 13.49
CA GLY A 243 -9.75 -34.73 12.47
C GLY A 243 -9.09 -36.01 12.99
N ARG A 244 -8.45 -35.97 14.16
CA ARG A 244 -7.89 -37.18 14.81
C ARG A 244 -8.98 -38.15 15.30
N ARG A 245 -10.20 -37.66 15.52
CA ARG A 245 -11.32 -38.43 16.08
C ARG A 245 -12.43 -38.69 15.06
N ASP A 246 -12.51 -37.87 14.02
CA ASP A 246 -13.55 -37.97 13.00
C ASP A 246 -12.95 -37.78 11.59
N ARG A 247 -12.96 -38.87 10.80
CA ARG A 247 -12.46 -38.86 9.41
C ARG A 247 -13.24 -37.88 8.53
N ARG A 248 -14.53 -37.66 8.80
CA ARG A 248 -15.34 -36.67 8.06
C ARG A 248 -14.84 -35.27 8.32
N ARG A 249 -14.50 -34.93 9.58
CA ARG A 249 -13.92 -33.64 9.94
C ARG A 249 -12.53 -33.44 9.32
N LEU A 250 -11.72 -34.50 9.29
CA LEU A 250 -10.43 -34.46 8.60
C LEU A 250 -10.60 -34.12 7.11
N LEU A 251 -11.51 -34.79 6.41
CA LEU A 251 -11.80 -34.53 5.00
C LEU A 251 -12.38 -33.13 4.77
N GLN A 252 -13.26 -32.65 5.66
CA GLN A 252 -13.81 -31.30 5.59
C GLN A 252 -12.73 -30.23 5.77
N GLY A 253 -11.83 -30.42 6.74
CA GLY A 253 -10.72 -29.51 6.96
C GLY A 253 -9.74 -29.49 5.79
N ALA A 254 -9.41 -30.66 5.23
CA ALA A 254 -8.57 -30.77 4.03
C ALA A 254 -9.24 -30.09 2.82
N ALA A 255 -10.53 -30.33 2.59
CA ALA A 255 -11.29 -29.70 1.52
C ALA A 255 -11.31 -28.17 1.68
N ALA A 256 -11.44 -27.64 2.89
CA ALA A 256 -11.37 -26.21 3.16
C ALA A 256 -9.99 -25.61 2.82
N VAL A 257 -8.89 -26.32 3.12
CA VAL A 257 -7.52 -25.91 2.74
C VAL A 257 -7.38 -25.86 1.22
N PHE A 258 -7.75 -26.93 0.52
CA PHE A 258 -7.65 -27.00 -0.95
C PHE A 258 -8.54 -25.95 -1.64
N ALA A 259 -9.78 -25.79 -1.18
CA ALA A 259 -10.71 -24.80 -1.72
C ALA A 259 -10.17 -23.37 -1.52
N SER A 260 -9.57 -23.09 -0.36
CA SER A 260 -8.97 -21.78 -0.07
C SER A 260 -7.77 -21.49 -0.97
N ALA A 261 -6.90 -22.48 -1.21
CA ALA A 261 -5.76 -22.35 -2.11
C ALA A 261 -6.21 -22.15 -3.57
N ALA A 262 -7.19 -22.92 -4.03
CA ALA A 262 -7.76 -22.78 -5.37
C ALA A 262 -8.41 -21.40 -5.55
N LEU A 263 -9.20 -20.96 -4.57
CA LEU A 263 -9.83 -19.65 -4.59
C LEU A 263 -8.78 -18.53 -4.63
N TRP A 264 -7.75 -18.60 -3.79
CA TRP A 264 -6.66 -17.64 -3.80
C TRP A 264 -5.98 -17.55 -5.18
N ALA A 265 -5.71 -18.70 -5.82
CA ALA A 265 -5.13 -18.74 -7.15
C ALA A 265 -6.01 -18.05 -8.21
N VAL A 266 -7.34 -18.23 -8.13
CA VAL A 266 -8.31 -17.53 -8.98
C VAL A 266 -8.30 -16.02 -8.72
N LEU A 267 -8.33 -15.59 -7.45
CA LEU A 267 -8.28 -14.17 -7.08
C LEU A 267 -7.01 -13.50 -7.60
N MET A 268 -5.86 -14.16 -7.46
CA MET A 268 -4.58 -13.68 -8.00
C MET A 268 -4.58 -13.58 -9.52
N ARG A 269 -5.30 -14.46 -10.24
CA ARG A 269 -5.44 -14.37 -11.69
C ARG A 269 -6.30 -13.18 -12.11
N ILE A 270 -7.37 -12.90 -11.37
CA ILE A 270 -8.22 -11.73 -11.59
C ILE A 270 -7.43 -10.43 -11.39
N VAL A 271 -6.73 -10.30 -10.25
CA VAL A 271 -5.89 -9.13 -9.96
C VAL A 271 -4.79 -8.98 -11.01
N GLY A 272 -4.09 -10.08 -11.34
CA GLY A 272 -3.01 -10.08 -12.32
C GLY A 272 -3.45 -9.65 -13.73
N ALA A 273 -4.66 -10.00 -14.16
CA ALA A 273 -5.20 -9.58 -15.46
C ALA A 273 -5.44 -8.07 -15.57
N HIS A 274 -5.51 -7.35 -14.44
CA HIS A 274 -5.76 -5.92 -14.41
C HIS A 274 -4.48 -5.09 -14.24
N SER A 275 -3.33 -5.71 -13.94
CA SER A 275 -2.05 -4.97 -13.82
C SER A 275 -0.81 -5.87 -13.87
N ASP A 276 -0.11 -5.87 -15.00
CA ASP A 276 1.18 -6.56 -15.15
C ASP A 276 2.27 -5.95 -14.26
N ALA A 277 2.26 -4.64 -14.07
CA ALA A 277 3.23 -3.92 -13.24
C ALA A 277 3.04 -4.20 -11.73
N LEU A 278 1.79 -4.32 -11.25
CA LEU A 278 1.52 -4.66 -9.84
C LEU A 278 1.69 -6.15 -9.56
N ASN A 279 1.41 -7.02 -10.53
CA ASN A 279 1.74 -8.45 -10.41
C ASN A 279 3.26 -8.60 -10.21
N LYS A 280 4.07 -7.88 -11.00
CA LYS A 280 5.52 -7.82 -10.80
C LYS A 280 5.91 -7.29 -9.41
N ALA A 281 5.41 -6.11 -9.02
CA ALA A 281 5.71 -5.51 -7.71
C ALA A 281 5.25 -6.36 -6.51
N TYR A 282 4.19 -7.15 -6.66
CA TYR A 282 3.71 -8.07 -5.61
C TYR A 282 4.67 -9.25 -5.43
N TRP A 283 5.12 -9.87 -6.53
CA TRP A 283 6.08 -10.97 -6.49
C TRP A 283 7.50 -10.52 -6.18
N ASP A 284 7.86 -9.28 -6.48
CA ASP A 284 9.15 -8.69 -6.11
C ASP A 284 9.39 -8.73 -4.59
N GLN A 285 8.32 -8.68 -3.78
CA GLN A 285 8.42 -8.85 -2.32
C GLN A 285 8.89 -10.25 -1.90
N TYR A 286 8.78 -11.23 -2.80
CA TYR A 286 9.20 -12.62 -2.63
C TYR A 286 10.38 -13.00 -3.52
N ALA A 287 11.08 -12.03 -4.13
CA ALA A 287 12.17 -12.28 -5.07
C ALA A 287 13.32 -13.13 -4.49
N HIS A 288 13.45 -13.16 -3.15
CA HIS A 288 14.41 -14.01 -2.44
C HIS A 288 14.07 -15.51 -2.48
N PHE A 289 12.86 -15.90 -2.91
CA PHE A 289 12.48 -17.28 -3.19
C PHE A 289 12.53 -17.64 -4.69
N GLY A 290 12.69 -16.67 -5.59
CA GLY A 290 12.72 -16.92 -7.03
C GLY A 290 12.50 -15.64 -7.85
N ALA A 291 12.98 -15.63 -9.09
CA ALA A 291 12.87 -14.49 -10.01
C ALA A 291 11.49 -14.39 -10.67
N SER A 292 10.68 -15.44 -10.60
CA SER A 292 9.32 -15.50 -11.16
C SER A 292 8.31 -16.06 -10.16
N LYS A 293 7.02 -15.77 -10.38
CA LYS A 293 5.91 -16.38 -9.60
C LYS A 293 6.02 -17.90 -9.51
N THR A 294 6.33 -18.55 -10.64
CA THR A 294 6.44 -20.01 -10.72
C THR A 294 7.61 -20.52 -9.89
N GLU A 295 8.77 -19.85 -9.95
CA GLU A 295 9.93 -20.18 -9.12
C GLU A 295 9.65 -19.95 -7.64
N VAL A 296 9.04 -18.83 -7.26
CA VAL A 296 8.67 -18.56 -5.86
C VAL A 296 7.78 -19.69 -5.33
N ILE A 297 6.74 -20.08 -6.08
CA ILE A 297 5.84 -21.16 -5.68
C ILE A 297 6.59 -22.50 -5.62
N ALA A 298 7.41 -22.81 -6.62
CA ALA A 298 8.20 -24.04 -6.64
C ALA A 298 9.13 -24.11 -5.43
N THR A 299 9.91 -23.05 -5.17
CA THR A 299 10.82 -22.98 -4.02
C THR A 299 10.10 -23.12 -2.69
N VAL A 300 8.96 -22.45 -2.51
CA VAL A 300 8.18 -22.59 -1.26
C VAL A 300 7.70 -24.03 -1.05
N LEU A 301 7.40 -24.77 -2.12
CA LEU A 301 6.92 -26.15 -2.05
C LEU A 301 8.04 -27.19 -1.95
N THR A 302 9.18 -26.97 -2.60
CA THR A 302 10.29 -27.94 -2.68
C THR A 302 11.40 -27.69 -1.67
N HIS A 303 11.51 -26.47 -1.13
CA HIS A 303 12.56 -26.04 -0.20
C HIS A 303 11.97 -25.49 1.11
N PRO A 304 11.25 -26.31 1.91
CA PRO A 304 10.66 -25.88 3.18
C PRO A 304 11.70 -25.35 4.18
N GLU A 305 12.95 -25.77 4.09
CA GLU A 305 14.07 -25.25 4.89
C GLU A 305 14.33 -23.76 4.65
N LEU A 306 14.16 -23.28 3.41
CA LEU A 306 14.30 -21.85 3.09
C LEU A 306 13.14 -21.06 3.67
N VAL A 307 11.93 -21.61 3.64
CA VAL A 307 10.75 -21.01 4.27
C VAL A 307 10.96 -20.89 5.78
N LEU A 308 11.39 -21.97 6.44
CA LEU A 308 11.67 -21.96 7.88
C LEU A 308 12.79 -20.98 8.21
N ARG A 309 13.88 -20.95 7.43
CA ARG A 309 14.96 -19.98 7.61
C ARG A 309 14.46 -18.56 7.46
N GLN A 310 13.63 -18.27 6.46
CA GLN A 310 13.02 -16.95 6.27
C GLN A 310 12.10 -16.56 7.42
N ILE A 311 11.43 -17.49 8.08
CA ILE A 311 10.55 -17.17 9.22
C ILE A 311 11.36 -16.95 10.50
N PHE A 312 12.34 -17.81 10.77
CA PHE A 312 13.02 -17.87 12.07
C PHE A 312 14.41 -17.21 12.12
N TRP A 313 15.03 -16.88 10.98
CA TRP A 313 16.40 -16.36 10.93
C TRP A 313 16.57 -15.05 10.14
N PRO A 314 17.25 -14.02 10.68
CA PRO A 314 17.82 -13.98 12.03
C PRO A 314 16.72 -13.93 13.11
N PRO A 315 17.02 -14.32 14.37
CA PRO A 315 16.03 -14.36 15.46
C PRO A 315 15.28 -13.03 15.68
N ALA A 316 15.91 -11.90 15.33
CA ALA A 316 15.28 -10.58 15.37
C ALA A 316 13.98 -10.48 14.54
N ARG A 317 13.80 -11.34 13.52
CA ARG A 317 12.56 -11.43 12.73
C ARG A 317 11.36 -11.91 13.53
N LEU A 318 11.58 -12.57 14.67
CA LEU A 318 10.51 -12.97 15.57
C LEU A 318 10.00 -11.81 16.42
N LEU A 319 10.72 -10.67 16.50
CA LEU A 319 10.33 -9.56 17.34
C LEU A 319 8.93 -9.01 17.02
N PRO A 320 8.53 -8.79 15.74
CA PRO A 320 7.16 -8.42 15.40
C PRO A 320 6.11 -9.47 15.83
N VAL A 321 6.42 -10.77 15.73
CA VAL A 321 5.52 -11.86 16.17
C VAL A 321 5.40 -11.85 17.70
N LEU A 322 6.51 -11.69 18.41
CA LEU A 322 6.53 -11.61 19.87
C LEU A 322 5.75 -10.40 20.37
N LYS A 323 5.86 -9.24 19.70
CA LYS A 323 5.05 -8.05 20.00
C LYS A 323 3.56 -8.32 19.79
N LEU A 324 3.19 -8.98 18.69
CA LEU A 324 1.81 -9.38 18.41
C LEU A 324 1.25 -10.32 19.50
N LEU A 325 2.05 -11.28 19.96
CA LEU A 325 1.65 -12.22 21.02
C LEU A 325 1.66 -11.60 22.41
N ALA A 326 2.55 -10.64 22.69
CA ALA A 326 2.67 -9.97 23.97
C ALA A 326 1.39 -9.20 24.32
N GLY A 327 0.75 -8.56 23.34
CA GLY A 327 -0.55 -7.91 23.51
C GLY A 327 -1.70 -8.87 23.86
N MET A 328 -1.48 -10.18 23.71
CA MET A 328 -2.40 -11.24 24.12
C MET A 328 -1.90 -12.04 25.31
N ALA A 329 -0.91 -11.52 26.06
CA ALA A 329 -0.25 -12.20 27.17
C ALA A 329 0.26 -13.61 26.80
N PHE A 330 0.66 -13.81 25.54
CA PHE A 330 1.13 -15.09 24.98
C PHE A 330 0.13 -16.26 25.09
N LEU A 331 -1.13 -15.99 25.43
CA LEU A 331 -2.19 -17.00 25.57
C LEU A 331 -2.37 -17.90 24.32
N PRO A 332 -2.23 -17.40 23.07
CA PRO A 332 -2.29 -18.24 21.88
C PRO A 332 -1.35 -19.46 21.90
N LEU A 333 -0.20 -19.36 22.57
CA LEU A 333 0.80 -20.44 22.62
C LEU A 333 0.32 -21.69 23.37
N ALA A 334 -0.73 -21.57 24.19
CA ALA A 334 -1.25 -22.69 24.97
C ALA A 334 -1.99 -23.74 24.11
N ASP A 335 -2.39 -23.40 22.88
CA ASP A 335 -3.10 -24.30 21.96
C ASP A 335 -2.46 -24.31 20.56
N PRO A 336 -1.63 -25.34 20.24
CA PRO A 336 -0.97 -25.44 18.94
C PRO A 336 -1.94 -25.49 17.74
N ALA A 337 -3.15 -26.02 17.93
CA ALA A 337 -4.15 -26.05 16.87
C ALA A 337 -4.64 -24.63 16.52
N GLY A 338 -4.96 -23.82 17.53
CA GLY A 338 -5.33 -22.42 17.36
C GLY A 338 -4.25 -21.58 16.69
N LEU A 339 -2.96 -21.88 16.94
CA LEU A 339 -1.85 -21.23 16.24
C LEU A 339 -1.86 -21.48 14.73
N ALA A 340 -2.40 -22.59 14.23
CA ALA A 340 -2.49 -22.85 12.79
C ALA A 340 -3.29 -21.76 12.06
N VAL A 341 -4.35 -21.23 12.69
CA VAL A 341 -5.15 -20.14 12.13
C VAL A 341 -4.34 -18.84 12.10
N LEU A 342 -3.66 -18.52 13.21
CA LEU A 342 -2.83 -17.33 13.33
C LEU A 342 -1.67 -17.34 12.32
N LEU A 343 -0.94 -18.45 12.25
CA LEU A 343 0.19 -18.61 11.33
C LEU A 343 -0.25 -18.54 9.88
N SER A 344 -1.41 -19.11 9.53
CA SER A 344 -1.96 -19.01 8.17
C SER A 344 -2.34 -17.58 7.83
N GLY A 345 -3.05 -16.88 8.73
CA GLY A 345 -3.38 -15.46 8.55
C GLY A 345 -2.15 -14.53 8.51
N ALA A 346 -1.04 -14.94 9.14
CA ALA A 346 0.22 -14.22 9.18
C ALA A 346 1.20 -14.61 8.06
N ALA A 347 0.95 -15.71 7.34
CA ALA A 347 1.92 -16.33 6.43
C ALA A 347 2.43 -15.35 5.37
N HIS A 348 1.53 -14.57 4.77
CA HIS A 348 1.88 -13.56 3.78
C HIS A 348 2.91 -12.54 4.29
N GLN A 349 2.88 -12.18 5.59
CA GLN A 349 3.86 -11.26 6.20
C GLN A 349 5.14 -11.97 6.62
N LEU A 350 5.03 -13.17 7.21
CA LEU A 350 6.19 -13.92 7.71
C LEU A 350 7.19 -14.27 6.60
N LEU A 351 6.68 -14.43 5.38
CA LEU A 351 7.49 -14.74 4.20
C LEU A 351 8.19 -13.51 3.60
N LYS A 352 7.83 -12.27 3.96
CA LYS A 352 8.46 -11.06 3.40
C LYS A 352 9.78 -10.74 4.07
N PRO A 353 10.75 -10.12 3.37
CA PRO A 353 11.99 -9.65 4.00
C PRO A 353 11.72 -8.67 5.14
N ASN A 354 10.73 -7.78 4.97
CA ASN A 354 10.31 -6.83 5.99
C ASN A 354 8.95 -7.26 6.55
N ILE A 355 8.93 -7.75 7.78
CA ILE A 355 7.71 -8.20 8.47
C ILE A 355 7.01 -7.00 9.09
N ILE A 356 5.74 -6.79 8.72
CA ILE A 356 4.92 -5.69 9.25
C ILE A 356 3.60 -6.26 9.80
N PHE A 357 3.53 -6.45 11.12
CA PHE A 357 2.32 -6.90 11.85
C PHE A 357 1.47 -5.76 12.43
N PHE A 358 1.83 -4.52 12.09
CA PHE A 358 1.13 -3.32 12.52
C PHE A 358 0.62 -2.59 11.26
N GLY A 359 -0.56 -1.97 11.34
CA GLY A 359 -1.26 -1.38 10.19
C GLY A 359 -2.07 -2.36 9.32
N GLN A 360 -2.48 -1.86 8.15
CA GLN A 360 -3.47 -2.48 7.25
C GLN A 360 -3.12 -3.90 6.79
N THR A 361 -1.84 -4.14 6.52
CA THR A 361 -1.31 -5.40 5.99
C THR A 361 -1.30 -6.55 7.00
N ALA A 362 -1.56 -6.25 8.27
CA ALA A 362 -1.62 -7.19 9.39
C ALA A 362 -3.05 -7.48 9.88
N SER A 363 -4.04 -6.79 9.32
CA SER A 363 -5.46 -6.87 9.70
C SER A 363 -5.96 -8.32 9.86
N TYR A 364 -5.66 -9.21 8.92
CA TYR A 364 -6.13 -10.60 8.96
C TYR A 364 -5.54 -11.42 10.12
N ALA A 365 -4.27 -11.20 10.48
CA ALA A 365 -3.65 -11.85 11.62
C ALA A 365 -4.37 -11.50 12.93
N PHE A 366 -4.97 -10.31 13.03
CA PHE A 366 -5.66 -9.85 14.23
C PHE A 366 -6.93 -10.65 14.56
N GLY A 367 -7.76 -10.96 13.56
CA GLY A 367 -8.93 -11.82 13.75
C GLY A 367 -8.53 -13.24 14.15
N ALA A 368 -7.49 -13.78 13.50
CA ALA A 368 -6.94 -15.08 13.85
C ALA A 368 -6.31 -15.11 15.26
N LEU A 369 -5.65 -14.03 15.65
CA LEU A 369 -5.05 -13.85 16.97
C LEU A 369 -6.10 -13.93 18.07
N ALA A 370 -7.24 -13.24 17.91
CA ALA A 370 -8.35 -13.30 18.87
C ALA A 370 -8.89 -14.73 19.03
N PHE A 371 -9.05 -15.45 17.93
CA PHE A 371 -9.48 -16.85 17.94
C PHE A 371 -8.45 -17.77 18.62
N ALA A 372 -7.17 -17.60 18.30
CA ALA A 372 -6.08 -18.37 18.90
C ALA A 372 -5.97 -18.11 20.42
N THR A 373 -6.15 -16.87 20.87
CA THR A 373 -6.23 -16.51 22.30
C THR A 373 -7.37 -17.26 23.00
N ALA A 374 -8.57 -17.29 22.41
CA ALA A 374 -9.70 -18.03 22.96
C ALA A 374 -9.44 -19.54 23.03
N CYS A 375 -8.76 -20.11 22.03
CA CYS A 375 -8.36 -21.52 22.04
C CYS A 375 -7.31 -21.81 23.13
N GLY A 376 -6.32 -20.93 23.28
CA GLY A 376 -5.31 -21.00 24.32
C GLY A 376 -5.91 -20.97 25.72
N LEU A 377 -6.81 -20.03 26.00
CA LEU A 377 -7.55 -19.97 27.26
C LEU A 377 -8.32 -21.27 27.52
N ALA A 378 -9.04 -21.80 26.52
CA ALA A 378 -9.75 -23.06 26.66
C ALA A 378 -8.81 -24.25 26.92
N ALA A 379 -7.62 -24.27 26.32
CA ALA A 379 -6.61 -25.28 26.61
C ALA A 379 -6.10 -25.18 28.05
N LEU A 380 -5.86 -23.98 28.56
CA LEU A 380 -5.44 -23.75 29.95
C LEU A 380 -6.53 -24.15 30.95
N VAL A 381 -7.80 -23.87 30.65
CA VAL A 381 -8.96 -24.35 31.46
C VAL A 381 -8.99 -25.88 31.49
N ARG A 382 -8.90 -26.54 30.33
CA ARG A 382 -8.87 -28.02 30.26
C ARG A 382 -7.72 -28.63 31.05
N ARG A 383 -6.57 -27.94 31.12
CA ARG A 383 -5.39 -28.35 31.90
C ARG A 383 -5.46 -27.95 33.38
N ARG A 384 -6.58 -27.38 33.85
CA ARG A 384 -6.75 -26.86 35.23
C ARG A 384 -5.68 -25.84 35.64
N MET A 385 -5.16 -25.08 34.69
CA MET A 385 -4.13 -24.06 34.95
C MET A 385 -4.72 -22.72 35.39
N LEU A 386 -6.04 -22.53 35.25
CA LEU A 386 -6.77 -21.30 35.58
C LEU A 386 -7.72 -21.48 36.79
N GLU A 387 -7.35 -22.32 37.76
CA GLU A 387 -8.12 -22.53 38.99
C GLU A 387 -7.49 -21.78 40.19
N GLY A 388 -8.34 -21.39 41.16
CA GLY A 388 -7.91 -20.73 42.40
C GLY A 388 -7.15 -19.42 42.18
N GLY A 389 -6.07 -19.21 42.95
CA GLY A 389 -5.25 -17.99 42.88
C GLY A 389 -4.54 -17.73 41.54
N ARG A 390 -4.51 -18.71 40.62
CA ARG A 390 -3.87 -18.55 39.29
C ARG A 390 -4.66 -17.64 38.36
N VAL A 391 -5.98 -17.50 38.57
CA VAL A 391 -6.81 -16.51 37.86
C VAL A 391 -6.34 -15.09 38.17
N VAL A 392 -5.87 -14.84 39.40
CA VAL A 392 -5.33 -13.52 39.79
C VAL A 392 -4.07 -13.20 39.00
N TRP A 393 -3.18 -14.18 38.79
CA TRP A 393 -1.99 -14.02 37.96
C TRP A 393 -2.33 -13.79 36.48
N LEU A 394 -3.35 -14.49 35.95
CA LEU A 394 -3.87 -14.20 34.61
C LEU A 394 -4.36 -12.75 34.51
N LEU A 395 -5.12 -12.26 35.50
CA LEU A 395 -5.60 -10.88 35.52
C LEU A 395 -4.46 -9.87 35.60
N VAL A 396 -3.40 -10.16 36.38
CA VAL A 396 -2.19 -9.33 36.41
C VAL A 396 -1.52 -9.27 35.03
N LEU A 397 -1.33 -10.42 34.37
CA LEU A 397 -0.75 -10.49 33.03
C LEU A 397 -1.60 -9.73 32.01
N VAL A 398 -2.92 -9.85 32.10
CA VAL A 398 -3.86 -9.15 31.23
C VAL A 398 -3.76 -7.64 31.42
N LEU A 399 -3.71 -7.17 32.67
CA LEU A 399 -3.58 -5.75 32.96
C LEU A 399 -2.21 -5.20 32.54
N ALA A 400 -1.14 -5.99 32.67
CA ALA A 400 0.19 -5.62 32.19
C ALA A 400 0.22 -5.53 30.64
N ALA A 401 -0.35 -6.51 29.95
CA ALA A 401 -0.46 -6.52 28.49
C ALA A 401 -1.34 -5.37 27.98
N ALA A 402 -2.47 -5.10 28.65
CA ALA A 402 -3.35 -3.98 28.32
C ALA A 402 -2.67 -2.63 28.58
N SER A 403 -1.94 -2.50 29.69
CA SER A 403 -1.16 -1.28 30.01
C SER A 403 -0.08 -1.01 28.95
N TRP A 404 0.65 -2.05 28.51
CA TRP A 404 1.58 -1.94 27.38
C TRP A 404 0.85 -1.56 26.09
N GLY A 405 -0.27 -2.22 25.78
CA GLY A 405 -1.04 -1.99 24.56
C GLY A 405 -1.55 -0.55 24.45
N PHE A 406 -2.12 -0.01 25.52
CA PHE A 406 -2.54 1.40 25.56
C PHE A 406 -1.37 2.38 25.49
N HIS A 407 -0.24 2.09 26.14
CA HIS A 407 0.96 2.92 26.07
C HIS A 407 1.56 2.98 24.66
N ASP A 408 1.62 1.83 23.98
CA ASP A 408 2.13 1.73 22.61
C ASP A 408 1.16 2.37 21.60
N ALA A 409 -0.15 2.13 21.76
CA ALA A 409 -1.19 2.82 21.00
C ALA A 409 -1.10 4.35 21.16
N ASN A 410 -0.77 4.85 22.35
CA ASN A 410 -0.58 6.29 22.59
C ASN A 410 0.61 6.87 21.80
N ARG A 411 1.62 6.06 21.45
CA ARG A 411 2.73 6.48 20.58
C ARG A 411 2.35 6.46 19.09
N GLY A 412 1.57 5.46 18.67
CA GLY A 412 1.14 5.29 17.28
C GLY A 412 -0.03 6.19 16.84
N ILE A 413 -0.92 6.56 17.76
CA ILE A 413 -2.08 7.44 17.50
C ILE A 413 -1.69 8.93 17.60
N ASN A 414 -0.68 9.28 18.42
CA ASN A 414 -0.23 10.66 18.64
C ASN A 414 -0.01 11.50 17.38
N PRO A 415 0.60 10.97 16.29
CA PRO A 415 0.81 11.73 15.05
C PRO A 415 -0.51 12.19 14.39
N PHE A 416 -1.59 11.42 14.56
CA PHE A 416 -2.92 11.74 14.01
C PHE A 416 -3.68 12.79 14.84
N LEU A 417 -3.18 13.17 16.02
CA LEU A 417 -3.79 14.14 16.92
C LEU A 417 -3.10 15.51 16.93
N GLY A 418 -2.04 15.68 16.13
CA GLY A 418 -1.51 16.98 15.70
C GLY A 418 -2.47 17.70 14.74
N MET A 419 -3.73 17.88 15.18
CA MET A 419 -4.82 18.36 14.33
C MET A 419 -4.70 19.86 14.07
N HIS A 420 -4.46 20.23 12.81
CA HIS A 420 -4.71 21.59 12.31
C HIS A 420 -6.07 21.59 11.62
N PHE A 421 -7.09 22.13 12.29
CA PHE A 421 -8.41 22.28 11.68
C PHE A 421 -8.41 23.45 10.70
N ILE A 422 -8.97 23.22 9.53
CA ILE A 422 -9.20 24.25 8.53
C ILE A 422 -10.69 24.60 8.59
N ASP A 423 -11.09 25.37 9.61
CA ASP A 423 -12.50 25.71 9.88
C ASP A 423 -13.17 26.41 8.68
N ASP A 424 -12.39 27.16 7.89
CA ASP A 424 -12.83 27.82 6.66
C ASP A 424 -12.82 26.92 5.41
N GLY A 425 -12.43 25.65 5.54
CA GLY A 425 -12.34 24.68 4.44
C GLY A 425 -13.70 24.36 3.79
N PRO A 426 -14.75 23.99 4.54
CA PRO A 426 -16.06 23.71 3.95
C PRO A 426 -16.69 24.91 3.19
N PRO A 427 -16.64 26.16 3.73
CA PRO A 427 -17.02 27.35 2.96
C PRO A 427 -16.18 27.61 1.70
N LEU A 428 -14.89 27.22 1.69
CA LEU A 428 -14.06 27.31 0.50
C LEU A 428 -14.47 26.27 -0.55
N LEU A 429 -14.73 25.04 -0.13
CA LEU A 429 -15.14 23.92 -0.99
C LEU A 429 -16.49 24.15 -1.66
N SER A 430 -17.42 24.83 -0.98
CA SER A 430 -18.74 25.16 -1.56
C SER A 430 -18.67 26.14 -2.72
N ARG A 431 -17.54 26.86 -2.89
CA ARG A 431 -17.30 27.75 -4.04
C ARG A 431 -16.95 27.00 -5.33
N ILE A 432 -16.68 25.71 -5.25
CA ILE A 432 -16.34 24.86 -6.39
C ILE A 432 -17.63 24.22 -6.91
N PRO A 433 -18.11 24.52 -8.13
CA PRO A 433 -19.30 23.88 -8.71
C PRO A 433 -19.16 22.35 -8.69
N ARG A 434 -20.25 21.60 -8.45
CA ARG A 434 -20.18 20.13 -8.23
C ARG A 434 -19.64 19.34 -9.43
N ASP A 435 -19.97 19.80 -10.62
CA ASP A 435 -19.58 19.24 -11.92
C ASP A 435 -18.22 19.72 -12.42
N ALA A 436 -17.65 20.75 -11.77
CA ALA A 436 -16.36 21.28 -12.15
C ALA A 436 -15.24 20.27 -11.88
N SER A 437 -14.25 20.28 -12.78
CA SER A 437 -13.06 19.46 -12.62
C SER A 437 -12.08 20.07 -11.61
N VAL A 438 -11.55 19.24 -10.71
CA VAL A 438 -10.76 19.68 -9.56
C VAL A 438 -9.48 18.87 -9.43
N TRP A 439 -8.37 19.57 -9.21
CA TRP A 439 -7.18 18.99 -8.58
C TRP A 439 -7.11 19.37 -7.12
N ALA A 440 -6.80 18.41 -6.25
CA ALA A 440 -6.57 18.69 -4.84
C ALA A 440 -5.44 17.84 -4.25
N ASN A 441 -4.90 18.26 -3.12
CA ASN A 441 -4.04 17.39 -2.32
C ASN A 441 -4.84 16.27 -1.63
N GLU A 442 -4.14 15.24 -1.16
CA GLU A 442 -4.75 14.05 -0.55
C GLU A 442 -5.70 14.34 0.64
N ASN A 443 -5.32 15.28 1.53
CA ASN A 443 -6.05 15.61 2.75
C ASN A 443 -7.45 16.19 2.48
N VAL A 444 -7.59 16.97 1.40
CA VAL A 444 -8.88 17.53 0.98
C VAL A 444 -9.63 16.60 0.03
N GLY A 445 -8.93 15.61 -0.52
CA GLY A 445 -9.48 14.66 -1.47
C GLY A 445 -10.71 13.91 -0.97
N VAL A 446 -10.79 13.59 0.33
CA VAL A 446 -11.94 12.86 0.87
C VAL A 446 -13.25 13.66 0.74
N TRP A 447 -13.21 14.98 0.88
CA TRP A 447 -14.38 15.85 0.70
C TRP A 447 -14.79 16.00 -0.76
N LEU A 448 -13.84 15.78 -1.66
CA LEU A 448 -14.03 15.83 -3.10
C LEU A 448 -14.27 14.44 -3.70
N SER A 449 -14.28 13.39 -2.89
CA SER A 449 -14.34 11.98 -3.33
C SER A 449 -15.62 11.64 -4.10
N ALA A 450 -16.72 12.32 -3.82
CA ALA A 450 -17.96 12.13 -4.56
C ALA A 450 -17.94 12.77 -5.96
N ARG A 451 -16.89 13.48 -6.37
CA ARG A 451 -16.82 14.12 -7.70
C ARG A 451 -16.33 13.13 -8.74
N SER A 452 -16.96 13.18 -9.91
CA SER A 452 -16.56 12.38 -11.08
C SER A 452 -15.37 12.96 -11.84
N GLN A 453 -14.96 14.18 -11.53
CA GLN A 453 -13.84 14.87 -12.17
C GLN A 453 -12.88 15.44 -11.14
N ALA A 454 -12.52 14.62 -10.15
CA ALA A 454 -11.49 14.95 -9.18
C ALA A 454 -10.23 14.10 -9.44
N LYS A 455 -9.06 14.75 -9.43
CA LYS A 455 -7.76 14.07 -9.30
C LYS A 455 -7.01 14.58 -8.08
N PHE A 456 -6.37 13.68 -7.35
CA PHE A 456 -5.57 14.03 -6.18
C PHE A 456 -4.10 13.73 -6.41
N PHE A 457 -3.26 14.69 -6.07
CA PHE A 457 -1.81 14.52 -6.08
C PHE A 457 -1.33 14.24 -4.65
N THR A 458 -0.44 13.26 -4.51
CA THR A 458 0.09 12.77 -3.22
C THR A 458 1.56 13.14 -3.03
N PHE A 459 2.07 12.98 -1.82
CA PHE A 459 3.50 13.09 -1.51
C PHE A 459 4.36 12.01 -2.17
N SER A 460 3.76 10.85 -2.39
CA SER A 460 4.43 9.63 -2.83
C SER A 460 4.22 9.36 -4.31
N ASP A 461 3.62 10.30 -5.05
CA ASP A 461 3.41 10.16 -6.48
C ASP A 461 4.77 9.98 -7.15
N LEU A 462 5.09 8.71 -7.43
CA LEU A 462 6.18 8.33 -8.30
C LEU A 462 6.07 9.19 -9.55
N PRO A 463 7.18 9.73 -10.10
CA PRO A 463 7.16 10.69 -11.20
C PRO A 463 6.25 10.27 -12.39
N PHE A 464 6.01 8.96 -12.56
CA PHE A 464 5.10 8.35 -13.54
C PHE A 464 3.60 8.63 -13.34
N ARG A 465 3.12 8.92 -12.12
CA ARG A 465 1.69 9.20 -11.86
C ARG A 465 1.31 10.64 -12.20
N PHE A 466 2.18 11.60 -11.91
CA PHE A 466 1.93 13.02 -12.20
C PHE A 466 1.69 13.28 -13.69
N ASP A 467 2.40 12.58 -14.59
CA ASP A 467 2.25 12.74 -16.03
C ASP A 467 0.98 12.06 -16.59
N ARG A 468 0.48 10.99 -15.95
CA ARG A 468 -0.86 10.40 -16.23
C ARG A 468 -2.00 11.28 -15.70
N MET A 469 -1.69 12.22 -14.82
CA MET A 469 -2.66 13.15 -14.25
C MET A 469 -2.90 14.37 -15.15
N LEU A 470 -2.07 14.64 -16.16
CA LEU A 470 -2.10 15.82 -17.02
C LEU A 470 -3.43 15.97 -17.78
N PHE A 471 -4.36 16.68 -17.16
CA PHE A 471 -5.44 17.41 -17.80
C PHE A 471 -5.49 18.80 -17.18
N ARG A 472 -6.17 19.76 -17.78
CA ARG A 472 -6.26 21.12 -17.25
C ARG A 472 -7.53 21.26 -16.41
N PRO A 473 -7.47 21.17 -15.06
CA PRO A 473 -8.66 21.27 -14.23
C PRO A 473 -9.21 22.69 -14.18
N GLU A 474 -10.52 22.83 -13.96
CA GLU A 474 -11.13 24.14 -13.77
C GLU A 474 -10.69 24.78 -12.44
N TYR A 475 -10.52 23.96 -11.40
CA TYR A 475 -10.09 24.40 -10.08
C TYR A 475 -8.91 23.59 -9.56
N VAL A 476 -8.00 24.27 -8.85
CA VAL A 476 -6.91 23.61 -8.11
C VAL A 476 -6.99 24.06 -6.65
N LEU A 477 -7.07 23.10 -5.75
CA LEU A 477 -7.12 23.31 -4.32
C LEU A 477 -5.82 22.82 -3.68
N VAL A 478 -5.08 23.74 -3.06
CA VAL A 478 -3.74 23.45 -2.53
C VAL A 478 -3.69 23.77 -1.05
N ASP A 479 -3.21 22.83 -0.24
CA ASP A 479 -2.86 23.09 1.16
C ASP A 479 -1.37 23.46 1.26
N LYS A 480 -1.10 24.70 1.69
CA LYS A 480 0.25 25.22 1.91
C LYS A 480 1.05 24.39 2.90
N GLY A 481 0.41 23.87 3.95
CA GLY A 481 1.08 23.06 4.97
C GLY A 481 1.60 21.75 4.37
N MET A 482 0.85 21.20 3.42
CA MET A 482 1.23 19.98 2.72
C MET A 482 2.32 20.25 1.69
N LEU A 483 2.31 21.38 0.98
CA LEU A 483 3.39 21.69 0.02
C LEU A 483 4.80 21.55 0.64
N ILE A 484 4.98 21.86 1.92
CA ILE A 484 6.26 21.77 2.64
C ILE A 484 6.81 20.34 2.67
N PHE A 485 5.95 19.33 2.73
CA PHE A 485 6.34 17.91 2.77
C PHE A 485 6.48 17.28 1.39
N MET A 486 6.04 17.97 0.32
CA MET A 486 6.22 17.50 -1.05
C MET A 486 7.69 17.66 -1.49
N PRO A 487 8.29 16.70 -2.22
CA PRO A 487 9.63 16.86 -2.79
C PRO A 487 9.76 18.16 -3.61
N SER A 488 10.85 18.90 -3.46
CA SER A 488 11.03 20.22 -4.10
C SER A 488 10.90 20.18 -5.64
N ALA A 489 11.30 19.06 -6.27
CA ALA A 489 11.13 18.85 -7.70
C ALA A 489 9.65 18.77 -8.12
N GLN A 490 8.80 18.15 -7.31
CA GLN A 490 7.36 18.06 -7.55
C GLN A 490 6.67 19.39 -7.27
N GLN A 491 7.06 20.08 -6.19
CA GLN A 491 6.59 21.45 -5.92
C GLN A 491 6.87 22.37 -7.11
N ALA A 492 8.10 22.35 -7.63
CA ALA A 492 8.48 23.15 -8.79
C ALA A 492 7.72 22.79 -10.07
N ARG A 493 7.33 21.52 -10.26
CA ARG A 493 6.47 21.08 -11.38
C ARG A 493 5.05 21.62 -11.25
N LEU A 494 4.44 21.48 -10.07
CA LEU A 494 3.10 21.98 -9.78
C LEU A 494 3.06 23.50 -9.95
N ILE A 495 3.96 24.23 -9.29
CA ILE A 495 4.04 25.70 -9.39
C ILE A 495 4.31 26.13 -10.83
N GLY A 496 5.22 25.46 -11.53
CA GLY A 496 5.53 25.77 -12.93
C GLY A 496 4.36 25.49 -13.89
N PHE A 497 3.55 24.47 -13.63
CA PHE A 497 2.30 24.21 -14.35
C PHE A 497 1.27 25.31 -14.10
N LEU A 498 1.00 25.61 -12.83
CA LEU A 498 0.01 26.63 -12.44
C LEU A 498 0.35 28.00 -13.01
N ALA A 499 1.63 28.37 -13.00
CA ALA A 499 2.12 29.62 -13.59
C ALA A 499 2.01 29.65 -15.12
N ARG A 500 2.36 28.55 -15.81
CA ARG A 500 2.23 28.45 -17.28
C ARG A 500 0.79 28.57 -17.75
N GLU A 501 -0.12 27.90 -17.05
CA GLU A 501 -1.54 27.88 -17.40
C GLU A 501 -2.30 29.08 -16.84
N ALA A 502 -1.60 30.00 -16.17
CA ALA A 502 -2.12 31.25 -15.61
C ALA A 502 -3.28 31.06 -14.62
N TYR A 503 -3.19 30.06 -13.73
CA TYR A 503 -4.20 29.86 -12.68
C TYR A 503 -4.26 31.06 -11.73
N GLU A 504 -5.47 31.56 -11.49
CA GLU A 504 -5.71 32.72 -10.66
C GLU A 504 -6.21 32.30 -9.28
N LYS A 505 -5.70 32.96 -8.23
CA LYS A 505 -6.19 32.76 -6.87
C LYS A 505 -7.57 33.39 -6.71
N VAL A 506 -8.57 32.56 -6.44
CA VAL A 506 -9.97 33.00 -6.26
C VAL A 506 -10.33 33.16 -4.79
N ALA A 507 -9.77 32.31 -3.92
CA ALA A 507 -10.03 32.36 -2.49
C ALA A 507 -8.90 31.71 -1.69
N GLU A 508 -8.81 32.05 -0.40
CA GLU A 508 -7.90 31.42 0.56
C GLU A 508 -8.60 31.33 1.91
N ALA A 509 -8.34 30.23 2.62
CA ALA A 509 -8.93 29.89 3.90
C ALA A 509 -7.90 29.10 4.71
N GLY A 510 -7.32 29.71 5.74
CA GLY A 510 -6.20 29.12 6.50
C GLY A 510 -5.03 28.74 5.60
N THR A 511 -4.68 27.45 5.55
CA THR A 511 -3.62 26.93 4.68
C THR A 511 -4.12 26.56 3.28
N LEU A 512 -5.43 26.57 3.01
CA LEU A 512 -5.98 26.21 1.71
C LEU A 512 -6.03 27.41 0.75
N ILE A 513 -5.52 27.20 -0.45
CA ILE A 513 -5.62 28.13 -1.58
C ILE A 513 -6.50 27.50 -2.65
N LEU A 514 -7.54 28.22 -3.06
CA LEU A 514 -8.35 27.87 -4.21
C LEU A 514 -7.91 28.69 -5.42
N LEU A 515 -7.47 27.99 -6.45
CA LEU A 515 -7.09 28.54 -7.74
C LEU A 515 -8.12 28.15 -8.80
N ARG A 516 -8.32 28.99 -9.81
CA ARG A 516 -9.21 28.74 -10.94
C ARG A 516 -8.47 29.01 -12.25
N ASP A 517 -8.76 28.18 -13.24
CA ASP A 517 -8.35 28.44 -14.61
C ASP A 517 -9.13 29.63 -15.20
N PRO A 518 -8.47 30.71 -15.64
CA PRO A 518 -9.16 31.87 -16.24
C PRO A 518 -9.91 31.51 -17.52
N ARG A 519 -9.54 30.42 -18.21
CA ARG A 519 -10.16 29.95 -19.46
C ARG A 519 -11.30 28.96 -19.22
N ALA A 520 -11.54 28.53 -17.98
CA ALA A 520 -12.60 27.59 -17.67
C ALA A 520 -13.98 28.21 -17.94
N PRO A 521 -14.89 27.50 -18.64
CA PRO A 521 -16.26 27.97 -18.85
C PRO A 521 -16.94 28.24 -17.51
N ARG A 522 -17.83 29.24 -17.47
CA ARG A 522 -18.69 29.49 -16.30
C ARG A 522 -19.86 28.50 -16.36
N GLY A 523 -19.63 27.28 -15.88
CA GLY A 523 -20.61 26.20 -15.88
C GLY A 523 -20.58 25.36 -17.16
N GLY A 524 -20.67 24.03 -16.98
CA GLY A 524 -20.55 23.04 -18.04
C GLY A 524 -19.57 21.93 -17.65
N ARG A 525 -19.91 20.69 -18.01
CA ARG A 525 -19.09 19.49 -17.74
C ARG A 525 -17.77 19.62 -18.50
N SER A 526 -16.62 19.58 -17.81
CA SER A 526 -15.33 19.48 -18.51
C SER A 526 -15.34 18.22 -19.40
N PRO A 527 -14.70 18.22 -20.58
CA PRO A 527 -14.60 17.02 -21.42
C PRO A 527 -14.10 15.84 -20.59
N GLU A 528 -14.74 14.66 -20.70
CA GLU A 528 -14.24 13.46 -20.03
C GLU A 528 -12.79 13.24 -20.47
N ALA A 529 -11.87 13.24 -19.51
CA ALA A 529 -10.48 12.90 -19.78
C ALA A 529 -10.46 11.43 -20.19
N VAL A 530 -10.43 11.18 -21.50
CA VAL A 530 -10.11 9.86 -22.05
C VAL A 530 -8.67 9.60 -21.65
N LEU A 531 -8.49 8.86 -20.54
CA LEU A 531 -7.20 8.29 -20.21
C LEU A 531 -6.79 7.41 -21.40
N PRO A 532 -5.60 7.60 -21.99
CA PRO A 532 -5.11 6.66 -22.99
C PRO A 532 -5.16 5.27 -22.36
N ALA A 533 -5.92 4.35 -22.97
CA ALA A 533 -6.04 2.98 -22.50
C ALA A 533 -4.65 2.42 -22.22
N ALA A 534 -4.36 2.13 -20.94
CA ALA A 534 -3.10 1.61 -20.39
C ALA A 534 -1.95 1.52 -21.39
N ALA A 535 -1.52 2.66 -21.95
CA ALA A 535 -0.34 2.67 -22.78
C ALA A 535 0.81 2.45 -21.82
N ASP A 536 1.67 1.49 -22.15
CA ASP A 536 2.91 1.18 -21.45
C ASP A 536 3.49 2.46 -20.86
N GLY A 537 3.71 2.50 -19.54
CA GLY A 537 4.24 3.70 -18.88
C GLY A 537 5.53 4.21 -19.52
N ALA A 538 6.26 3.33 -20.23
CA ALA A 538 7.43 3.67 -21.04
C ALA A 538 7.11 4.44 -22.35
N ALA A 539 5.96 4.18 -22.99
CA ALA A 539 5.54 4.80 -24.25
C ALA A 539 5.09 6.26 -24.09
N LEU A 540 4.48 6.61 -22.95
CA LEU A 540 4.10 7.99 -22.60
C LEU A 540 5.30 8.83 -22.10
N VAL A 541 6.28 8.19 -21.49
CA VAL A 541 7.46 8.84 -20.89
C VAL A 541 8.49 9.23 -21.95
N ARG A 542 8.66 8.45 -23.03
CA ARG A 542 9.65 8.71 -24.08
C ARG A 542 9.47 10.06 -24.80
N PRO A 543 8.27 10.42 -25.31
CA PRO A 543 8.07 11.69 -26.00
C PRO A 543 8.18 12.89 -25.05
N TYR A 544 7.78 12.72 -23.79
CA TYR A 544 7.74 13.80 -22.79
C TYR A 544 9.13 14.08 -22.18
N LEU A 545 9.93 13.04 -21.90
CA LEU A 545 11.34 13.20 -21.52
C LEU A 545 12.19 13.73 -22.66
N ALA A 546 11.96 13.28 -23.90
CA ALA A 546 12.63 13.86 -25.08
C ALA A 546 12.36 15.37 -25.18
N ARG A 547 11.10 15.79 -24.96
CA ARG A 547 10.70 17.20 -25.03
C ARG A 547 11.14 18.05 -23.83
N ILE A 548 11.29 17.47 -22.64
CA ILE A 548 11.87 18.15 -21.47
C ILE A 548 13.39 18.32 -21.64
N LEU A 549 14.07 17.29 -22.17
CA LEU A 549 15.51 17.29 -22.36
C LEU A 549 15.99 18.10 -23.58
N ASP A 550 15.15 18.31 -24.59
CA ASP A 550 15.45 19.15 -25.76
C ASP A 550 15.15 20.64 -25.58
N SER A 551 14.57 21.07 -24.43
CA SER A 551 14.24 22.49 -24.26
C SER A 551 15.48 23.34 -23.87
N PRO A 552 15.72 24.49 -24.52
CA PRO A 552 16.82 25.41 -24.16
C PRO A 552 16.79 25.82 -22.67
N ARG A 553 15.59 25.95 -22.09
CA ARG A 553 15.35 26.26 -20.67
C ARG A 553 15.73 25.13 -19.71
N ALA A 554 15.75 23.88 -20.15
CA ALA A 554 16.22 22.77 -19.33
C ALA A 554 17.75 22.78 -19.20
N ARG A 555 18.48 23.16 -20.25
CA ARG A 555 19.93 23.41 -20.19
C ARG A 555 20.26 24.57 -19.24
N GLU A 556 19.45 25.63 -19.29
CA GLU A 556 19.56 26.80 -18.41
C GLU A 556 19.24 26.46 -16.94
N ARG A 557 18.18 25.68 -16.67
CA ARG A 557 17.86 25.17 -15.32
C ARG A 557 18.88 24.16 -14.80
N LEU A 558 19.48 23.34 -15.67
CA LEU A 558 20.58 22.45 -15.31
C LEU A 558 21.85 23.24 -14.99
N ALA A 559 22.12 24.36 -15.67
CA ALA A 559 23.22 25.27 -15.35
C ALA A 559 23.01 26.08 -14.06
N ALA A 560 21.75 26.24 -13.60
CA ALA A 560 21.40 27.03 -12.42
C ALA A 560 21.48 26.28 -11.07
N TYR A 561 21.71 24.96 -11.06
CA TYR A 561 22.00 24.25 -9.80
C TYR A 561 23.49 24.35 -9.48
N PRO A 562 23.86 24.55 -8.21
CA PRO A 562 25.25 24.72 -7.85
C PRO A 562 26.05 23.43 -8.09
N ALA A 563 27.34 23.59 -8.42
CA ALA A 563 28.24 22.51 -8.84
C ALA A 563 28.52 21.46 -7.74
N ASP A 564 28.13 21.77 -6.50
CA ASP A 564 28.33 21.00 -5.28
C ASP A 564 27.07 20.22 -4.83
N LEU A 565 26.10 20.01 -5.74
CA LEU A 565 24.80 19.38 -5.48
C LEU A 565 24.88 18.20 -4.49
N ARG A 566 24.59 18.47 -3.21
CA ARG A 566 24.49 17.48 -2.14
C ARG A 566 23.13 16.78 -2.20
N TYR A 567 22.92 15.98 -3.22
CA TYR A 567 21.81 15.05 -3.29
C TYR A 567 22.36 13.64 -3.21
N GLU A 568 22.13 12.97 -2.07
CA GLU A 568 22.50 11.57 -1.86
C GLU A 568 21.31 10.68 -2.25
N PRO A 569 21.31 10.04 -3.43
CA PRO A 569 20.19 9.23 -3.86
C PRO A 569 20.24 7.87 -3.16
N GLU A 570 19.16 7.43 -2.51
CA GLU A 570 19.18 6.21 -1.68
C GLU A 570 18.81 4.94 -2.47
N SER A 571 17.93 5.05 -3.45
CA SER A 571 17.48 3.92 -4.28
C SER A 571 18.31 3.75 -5.56
N ALA A 572 18.32 2.53 -6.11
CA ALA A 572 18.96 2.24 -7.39
C ALA A 572 18.41 3.10 -8.54
N GLU A 573 17.09 3.35 -8.58
CA GLU A 573 16.42 4.21 -9.55
C GLU A 573 16.91 5.65 -9.48
N GLN A 574 16.98 6.20 -8.27
CA GLN A 574 17.42 7.56 -8.07
C GLN A 574 18.90 7.70 -8.41
N LYS A 575 19.74 6.74 -8.03
CA LYS A 575 21.17 6.73 -8.39
C LYS A 575 21.37 6.63 -9.92
N ALA A 576 20.59 5.80 -10.61
CA ALA A 576 20.65 5.69 -12.08
C ALA A 576 20.16 6.96 -12.80
N ALA A 577 19.08 7.58 -12.31
CA ALA A 577 18.59 8.85 -12.85
C ALA A 577 19.56 10.00 -12.58
N PHE A 578 20.20 10.00 -11.42
CA PHE A 578 21.20 11.00 -11.04
C PHE A 578 22.47 10.89 -11.88
N ALA A 579 22.94 9.67 -12.16
CA ALA A 579 24.04 9.41 -13.08
C ALA A 579 23.80 10.03 -14.47
N LEU A 580 22.58 9.93 -15.01
CA LEU A 580 22.22 10.53 -16.30
C LEU A 580 22.29 12.06 -16.25
N VAL A 581 21.81 12.68 -15.17
CA VAL A 581 21.86 14.13 -14.97
C VAL A 581 23.30 14.63 -14.85
N LEU A 582 24.14 13.93 -14.09
CA LEU A 582 25.57 14.25 -13.94
C LEU A 582 26.32 14.13 -15.26
N MET A 583 26.03 13.09 -16.04
CA MET A 583 26.62 12.90 -17.37
C MET A 583 26.26 14.06 -18.31
N GLN A 584 25.01 14.51 -18.32
CA GLN A 584 24.56 15.64 -19.14
C GLN A 584 25.24 16.97 -18.77
N ARG A 585 25.81 17.07 -17.55
CA ARG A 585 26.62 18.22 -17.11
C ARG A 585 28.11 18.07 -17.39
N GLY A 586 28.53 16.97 -18.00
CA GLY A 586 29.95 16.64 -18.18
C GLY A 586 30.65 16.19 -16.90
N MET A 587 29.92 15.94 -15.81
CA MET A 587 30.47 15.41 -14.55
C MET A 587 30.61 13.89 -14.66
N LEU A 588 31.52 13.43 -15.53
CA LEU A 588 31.61 12.04 -15.95
C LEU A 588 32.03 11.08 -14.82
N GLY A 589 32.97 11.48 -13.96
CA GLY A 589 33.39 10.68 -12.81
C GLY A 589 32.23 10.37 -11.84
N PRO A 590 31.55 11.39 -11.30
CA PRO A 590 30.36 11.19 -10.46
C PRO A 590 29.23 10.42 -11.18
N ALA A 591 29.03 10.67 -12.47
CA ALA A 591 28.03 9.92 -13.25
C ALA A 591 28.33 8.41 -13.28
N ILE A 592 29.59 8.04 -13.48
CA ILE A 592 30.04 6.64 -13.45
C ILE A 592 29.87 6.04 -12.05
N GLU A 593 30.23 6.79 -11.00
CA GLU A 593 30.11 6.31 -9.61
C GLU A 593 28.66 5.99 -9.24
N HIS A 594 27.73 6.93 -9.48
CA HIS A 594 26.31 6.70 -9.21
C HIS A 594 25.71 5.63 -10.14
N GLY A 595 26.17 5.54 -11.39
CA GLY A 595 25.77 4.47 -12.31
C GLY A 595 26.19 3.08 -11.81
N ARG A 596 27.42 2.95 -11.30
CA ARG A 596 27.91 1.70 -10.67
C ARG A 596 27.12 1.38 -9.41
N ALA A 597 26.92 2.36 -8.52
CA ALA A 597 26.17 2.16 -7.29
C ALA A 597 24.71 1.72 -7.56
N ALA A 598 24.07 2.25 -8.61
CA ALA A 598 22.74 1.81 -9.03
C ALA A 598 22.71 0.32 -9.43
N ILE A 599 23.72 -0.13 -10.17
CA ILE A 599 23.84 -1.53 -10.61
C ILE A 599 24.24 -2.45 -9.45
N THR A 600 25.08 -1.98 -8.51
CA THR A 600 25.39 -2.74 -7.28
C THR A 600 24.14 -2.99 -6.45
N LEU A 601 23.29 -1.97 -6.29
CA LEU A 601 22.02 -2.10 -5.55
C LEU A 601 21.01 -2.97 -6.29
N ARG A 602 21.00 -2.94 -7.63
CA ARG A 602 20.13 -3.79 -8.44
C ARG A 602 20.81 -4.23 -9.74
N PRO A 603 21.48 -5.40 -9.74
CA PRO A 603 22.23 -5.89 -10.91
C PRO A 603 21.36 -6.12 -12.16
N GLY A 604 20.08 -6.45 -12.00
CA GLY A 604 19.15 -6.66 -13.12
C GLY A 604 18.59 -5.37 -13.75
N MET A 605 19.05 -4.19 -13.35
CA MET A 605 18.46 -2.91 -13.79
C MET A 605 18.98 -2.48 -15.16
N ALA A 606 18.29 -2.85 -16.24
CA ALA A 606 18.65 -2.49 -17.62
C ALA A 606 18.85 -0.97 -17.82
N GLN A 607 18.03 -0.11 -17.20
CA GLN A 607 18.19 1.35 -17.28
C GLN A 607 19.47 1.84 -16.57
N GLY A 608 19.88 1.20 -15.48
CA GLY A 608 21.13 1.50 -14.77
C GLY A 608 22.33 1.13 -15.62
N HIS A 609 22.30 -0.06 -16.23
CA HIS A 609 23.28 -0.50 -17.22
C HIS A 609 23.36 0.46 -18.43
N ASN A 610 22.22 0.91 -18.97
CA ASN A 610 22.21 1.88 -20.08
C ASN A 610 22.86 3.22 -19.68
N ASN A 611 22.49 3.77 -18.52
CA ASN A 611 22.97 5.07 -18.09
C ASN A 611 24.47 5.04 -17.73
N LEU A 612 24.94 3.97 -17.06
CA LEU A 612 26.38 3.77 -16.82
C LEU A 612 27.14 3.60 -18.14
N GLY A 613 26.60 2.80 -19.06
CA GLY A 613 27.19 2.60 -20.39
C GLY A 613 27.35 3.90 -21.17
N ASN A 614 26.35 4.77 -21.12
CA ASN A 614 26.42 6.10 -21.74
C ASN A 614 27.45 7.01 -21.05
N ALA A 615 27.53 6.99 -19.73
CA ALA A 615 28.52 7.78 -18.99
C ALA A 615 29.95 7.34 -19.31
N LEU A 616 30.20 6.02 -19.39
CA LEU A 616 31.48 5.44 -19.81
C LEU A 616 31.81 5.80 -21.26
N ALA A 617 30.82 5.74 -22.17
CA ALA A 617 31.00 6.12 -23.56
C ALA A 617 31.37 7.60 -23.71
N ALA A 618 30.77 8.48 -22.91
CA ALA A 618 31.09 9.90 -22.86
C ALA A 618 32.49 10.16 -22.27
N ALA A 619 32.94 9.31 -21.33
CA ALA A 619 34.29 9.34 -20.77
C ALA A 619 35.36 8.72 -21.68
N GLY A 620 34.97 8.13 -22.82
CA GLY A 620 35.88 7.46 -23.76
C GLY A 620 36.22 6.01 -23.39
N GLU A 621 35.64 5.47 -22.31
CA GLU A 621 35.81 4.08 -21.88
C GLU A 621 34.90 3.14 -22.70
N LEU A 622 35.22 2.97 -23.98
CA LEU A 622 34.36 2.27 -24.95
C LEU A 622 34.12 0.79 -24.60
N ALA A 623 35.12 0.09 -24.06
CA ALA A 623 34.97 -1.33 -23.68
C ALA A 623 33.99 -1.53 -22.51
N GLY A 624 34.10 -0.70 -21.47
CA GLY A 624 33.16 -0.71 -20.34
C GLY A 624 31.76 -0.27 -20.78
N ALA A 625 31.69 0.74 -21.65
CA ALA A 625 30.43 1.19 -22.24
C ALA A 625 29.73 0.05 -23.00
N GLU A 626 30.46 -0.66 -23.86
CA GLU A 626 29.95 -1.81 -24.60
C GLU A 626 29.40 -2.89 -23.66
N GLN A 627 30.16 -3.27 -22.63
CA GLN A 627 29.73 -4.31 -21.68
C GLN A 627 28.39 -3.95 -21.04
N HIS A 628 28.24 -2.72 -20.53
CA HIS A 628 27.02 -2.31 -19.86
C HIS A 628 25.87 -2.06 -20.85
N LEU A 629 26.11 -1.52 -22.03
CA LEU A 629 25.08 -1.33 -23.05
C LEU A 629 24.58 -2.66 -23.62
N ARG A 630 25.47 -3.64 -23.81
CA ARG A 630 25.12 -5.02 -24.22
C ARG A 630 24.32 -5.73 -23.13
N ALA A 631 24.69 -5.58 -21.86
CA ALA A 631 23.89 -6.07 -20.74
C ALA A 631 22.50 -5.43 -20.69
N ALA A 632 22.40 -4.11 -20.87
CA ALA A 632 21.12 -3.40 -20.93
C ALA A 632 20.23 -3.86 -22.10
N TRP A 633 20.85 -4.11 -23.26
CA TRP A 633 20.17 -4.65 -24.43
C TRP A 633 19.62 -6.05 -24.17
N LEU A 634 20.42 -6.95 -23.60
CA LEU A 634 20.01 -8.34 -23.35
C LEU A 634 18.98 -8.48 -22.23
N LEU A 635 19.08 -7.68 -21.16
CA LEU A 635 18.18 -7.78 -19.99
C LEU A 635 16.72 -7.39 -20.30
N ALA A 636 16.49 -6.46 -21.22
CA ALA A 636 15.16 -5.88 -21.43
C ALA A 636 14.79 -5.62 -22.90
N ARG A 637 15.64 -6.03 -23.86
CA ARG A 637 15.54 -5.64 -25.29
C ARG A 637 15.29 -4.13 -25.46
N LEU A 638 15.95 -3.32 -24.62
CA LEU A 638 15.72 -1.88 -24.55
C LEU A 638 16.25 -1.19 -25.82
N PRO A 639 15.41 -0.68 -26.74
CA PRO A 639 15.88 -0.20 -28.04
C PRO A 639 16.85 0.98 -27.95
N LEU A 640 16.75 1.77 -26.88
CA LEU A 640 17.66 2.87 -26.60
C LEU A 640 19.08 2.37 -26.27
N ALA A 641 19.21 1.25 -25.55
CA ALA A 641 20.50 0.66 -25.22
C ALA A 641 21.15 0.02 -26.45
N GLY A 642 20.37 -0.65 -27.30
CA GLY A 642 20.85 -1.16 -28.58
C GLY A 642 21.32 -0.05 -29.52
N TYR A 643 20.58 1.07 -29.61
CA TYR A 643 21.02 2.26 -30.34
C TYR A 643 22.35 2.83 -29.81
N ASN A 644 22.47 2.99 -28.50
CA ASN A 644 23.70 3.49 -27.87
C ASN A 644 24.87 2.50 -28.07
N LEU A 645 24.61 1.20 -28.00
CA LEU A 645 25.60 0.15 -28.28
C LEU A 645 26.10 0.25 -29.72
N GLY A 646 25.20 0.39 -30.69
CA GLY A 646 25.57 0.59 -32.10
C GLY A 646 26.50 1.78 -32.30
N ASN A 647 26.19 2.91 -31.66
CA ASN A 647 27.06 4.11 -31.72
C ASN A 647 28.42 3.88 -31.04
N VAL A 648 28.47 3.15 -29.92
CA VAL A 648 29.73 2.78 -29.26
C VAL A 648 30.56 1.85 -30.16
N LEU A 649 29.93 0.89 -30.85
CA LEU A 649 30.59 -0.02 -31.79
C LEU A 649 31.13 0.71 -33.02
N ILE A 650 30.40 1.70 -33.56
CA ILE A 650 30.90 2.60 -34.61
C ILE A 650 32.16 3.32 -34.13
N ARG A 651 32.12 3.94 -32.95
CA ARG A 651 33.26 4.67 -32.36
C ARG A 651 34.45 3.75 -32.05
N ALA A 652 34.18 2.49 -31.75
CA ALA A 652 35.21 1.47 -31.51
C ALA A 652 35.78 0.87 -32.81
N GLY A 653 35.39 1.37 -33.99
CA GLY A 653 35.89 0.89 -35.27
C GLY A 653 35.33 -0.49 -35.69
N ARG A 654 34.19 -0.89 -35.14
CA ARG A 654 33.51 -2.18 -35.41
C ARG A 654 32.15 -1.96 -36.11
N PRO A 655 32.12 -1.36 -37.31
CA PRO A 655 30.88 -1.00 -37.99
C PRO A 655 30.04 -2.21 -38.43
N GLY A 656 30.66 -3.38 -38.65
CA GLY A 656 29.93 -4.62 -38.97
C GLY A 656 29.00 -5.07 -37.85
N GLU A 657 29.50 -5.13 -36.62
CA GLU A 657 28.68 -5.45 -35.44
C GLU A 657 27.67 -4.33 -35.12
N ALA A 658 28.04 -3.07 -35.39
CA ALA A 658 27.11 -1.96 -35.24
C ALA A 658 25.89 -2.10 -36.17
N VAL A 659 26.10 -2.58 -37.41
CA VAL A 659 25.02 -2.88 -38.34
C VAL A 659 24.08 -3.93 -37.75
N GLU A 660 24.59 -5.05 -37.26
CA GLU A 660 23.75 -6.13 -36.71
C GLU A 660 22.84 -5.63 -35.58
N VAL A 661 23.42 -4.90 -34.62
CA VAL A 661 22.66 -4.36 -33.48
C VAL A 661 21.66 -3.30 -33.92
N LEU A 662 22.06 -2.36 -34.79
CA LEU A 662 21.19 -1.27 -35.23
C LEU A 662 20.07 -1.74 -36.17
N ASP A 663 20.32 -2.79 -36.97
CA ASP A 663 19.32 -3.42 -37.84
C ASP A 663 18.25 -4.12 -36.99
N GLU A 664 18.67 -4.86 -35.96
CA GLU A 664 17.75 -5.46 -34.98
C GLU A 664 16.95 -4.38 -34.22
N VAL A 665 17.58 -3.27 -33.82
CA VAL A 665 16.89 -2.14 -33.17
C VAL A 665 15.89 -1.47 -34.12
N SER A 666 16.25 -1.30 -35.40
CA SER A 666 15.37 -0.68 -36.40
C SER A 666 14.12 -1.51 -36.68
N SER A 667 14.20 -2.83 -36.49
CA SER A 667 13.05 -3.74 -36.56
C SER A 667 12.10 -3.60 -35.36
N LEU A 668 12.58 -3.05 -34.24
CA LEU A 668 11.77 -2.83 -33.04
C LEU A 668 11.17 -1.42 -32.97
N ILE A 669 11.87 -0.40 -33.49
CA ILE A 669 11.45 1.00 -33.41
C ILE A 669 11.72 1.77 -34.71
N ALA A 670 10.71 2.53 -35.14
CA ALA A 670 10.86 3.48 -36.25
C ALA A 670 11.37 4.84 -35.73
N ASP A 671 12.67 4.96 -35.45
CA ASP A 671 13.32 6.20 -34.96
C ASP A 671 14.32 6.74 -36.00
N PRO A 672 14.18 7.99 -36.47
CA PRO A 672 15.06 8.56 -37.50
C PRO A 672 16.55 8.55 -37.10
N ARG A 673 16.87 8.64 -35.80
CA ARG A 673 18.26 8.60 -35.31
C ARG A 673 18.87 7.21 -35.46
N VAL A 674 18.09 6.16 -35.25
CA VAL A 674 18.54 4.77 -35.46
C VAL A 674 18.86 4.55 -36.92
N PHE A 675 17.98 4.98 -37.84
CA PHE A 675 18.23 4.86 -39.27
C PHE A 675 19.43 5.70 -39.75
N ASN A 676 19.67 6.88 -39.16
CA ASN A 676 20.88 7.65 -39.43
C ASN A 676 22.15 6.93 -38.94
N SER A 677 22.17 6.43 -37.69
CA SER A 677 23.30 5.65 -37.17
C SER A 677 23.52 4.35 -37.95
N LEU A 678 22.46 3.68 -38.38
CA LEU A 678 22.53 2.49 -39.21
C LEU A 678 23.12 2.81 -40.59
N GLY A 679 22.72 3.94 -41.19
CA GLY A 679 23.33 4.45 -42.43
C GLY A 679 24.82 4.74 -42.27
N ALA A 680 25.23 5.36 -41.16
CA ALA A 680 26.62 5.61 -40.85
C ALA A 680 27.42 4.31 -40.65
N ALA A 681 26.84 3.32 -39.95
CA ALA A 681 27.43 2.00 -39.78
C ALA A 681 27.61 1.28 -41.12
N TYR A 682 26.59 1.27 -41.99
CA TYR A 682 26.67 0.71 -43.32
C TYR A 682 27.74 1.40 -44.19
N MET A 683 27.82 2.73 -44.14
CA MET A 683 28.81 3.52 -44.86
C MET A 683 30.24 3.15 -44.42
N LEU A 684 30.49 3.09 -43.11
CA LEU A 684 31.79 2.71 -42.54
C LEU A 684 32.14 1.24 -42.78
N ALA A 685 31.14 0.38 -42.93
CA ALA A 685 31.31 -1.02 -43.35
C ALA A 685 31.49 -1.19 -44.88
N GLY A 686 31.56 -0.09 -45.65
CA GLY A 686 31.72 -0.11 -47.12
C GLY A 686 30.45 -0.45 -47.91
N ARG A 687 29.29 -0.54 -47.26
CA ARG A 687 28.00 -0.92 -47.86
C ARG A 687 27.20 0.32 -48.27
N LYS A 688 27.53 0.92 -49.42
CA LYS A 688 26.98 2.21 -49.87
C LYS A 688 25.47 2.20 -50.14
N GLU A 689 24.93 1.21 -50.86
CA GLU A 689 23.50 1.19 -51.20
C GLU A 689 22.59 1.02 -49.96
N PRO A 690 22.88 0.11 -49.02
CA PRO A 690 22.15 0.05 -47.74
C PRO A 690 22.26 1.34 -46.93
N ALA A 691 23.43 1.99 -46.91
CA ALA A 691 23.61 3.27 -46.23
C ALA A 691 22.69 4.35 -46.80
N LYS A 692 22.63 4.46 -48.14
CA LYS A 692 21.74 5.39 -48.85
C LYS A 692 20.27 5.15 -48.52
N ALA A 693 19.84 3.88 -48.46
CA ALA A 693 18.48 3.51 -48.09
C ALA A 693 18.15 3.92 -46.64
N ALA A 694 19.05 3.63 -45.71
CA ALA A 694 18.88 3.97 -44.29
C ALA A 694 18.82 5.50 -44.07
N PHE A 695 19.70 6.29 -44.70
CA PHE A 695 19.64 7.75 -44.61
C PHE A 695 18.36 8.34 -45.22
N LYS A 696 17.88 7.78 -46.35
CA LYS A 696 16.57 8.17 -46.90
C LYS A 696 15.43 7.86 -45.95
N GLN A 697 15.45 6.68 -45.31
CA GLN A 697 14.44 6.30 -44.33
C GLN A 697 14.46 7.23 -43.11
N ALA A 698 15.63 7.64 -42.63
CA ALA A 698 15.76 8.65 -41.59
C ALA A 698 15.11 9.98 -41.99
N LEU A 699 15.30 10.43 -43.23
CA LEU A 699 14.70 11.67 -43.75
C LEU A 699 13.20 11.55 -44.08
N VAL A 700 12.69 10.35 -44.32
CA VAL A 700 11.24 10.10 -44.41
C VAL A 700 10.59 10.28 -43.04
N LEU A 701 11.24 9.78 -41.99
CA LEU A 701 10.75 9.88 -40.62
C LEU A 701 10.95 11.28 -40.01
N ASP A 702 12.06 11.95 -40.32
CA ASP A 702 12.32 13.34 -39.96
C ASP A 702 13.02 14.09 -41.13
N PRO A 703 12.25 14.81 -41.96
CA PRO A 703 12.81 15.60 -43.05
C PRO A 703 13.79 16.69 -42.59
N GLY A 704 13.74 17.10 -41.31
CA GLY A 704 14.58 18.11 -40.70
C GLY A 704 15.92 17.61 -40.18
N LEU A 705 16.19 16.29 -40.20
CA LEU A 705 17.40 15.71 -39.62
C LEU A 705 18.66 16.07 -40.44
N ALA A 706 19.34 17.15 -40.02
CA ALA A 706 20.49 17.72 -40.73
C ALA A 706 21.61 16.71 -40.96
N ASP A 707 21.97 15.93 -39.94
CA ASP A 707 23.02 14.91 -40.01
C ASP A 707 22.74 13.87 -41.10
N ALA A 708 21.49 13.40 -41.21
CA ALA A 708 21.11 12.42 -42.23
C ALA A 708 21.14 13.01 -43.65
N ARG A 709 20.78 14.29 -43.80
CA ARG A 709 20.86 15.01 -45.07
C ARG A 709 22.30 15.22 -45.51
N GLU A 710 23.17 15.59 -44.58
CA GLU A 710 24.60 15.75 -44.82
C GLU A 710 25.26 14.42 -45.16
N ASN A 711 25.02 13.38 -44.36
CA ASN A 711 25.54 12.04 -44.62
C ASN A 711 25.08 11.50 -45.99
N LEU A 712 23.82 11.72 -46.37
CA LEU A 712 23.31 11.32 -47.69
C LEU A 712 23.94 12.13 -48.83
N LYS A 713 24.29 13.39 -48.60
CA LYS A 713 25.00 14.24 -49.58
C LYS A 713 26.45 13.77 -49.75
N ASN A 714 27.11 13.43 -48.65
CA ASN A 714 28.50 12.94 -48.64
C ASN A 714 28.64 11.52 -49.22
N LEU A 715 27.52 10.82 -49.42
CA LEU A 715 27.48 9.49 -50.04
C LEU A 715 27.31 9.52 -51.58
N ARG A 716 27.09 10.71 -52.16
CA ARG A 716 26.87 10.91 -53.60
C ARG A 716 28.15 10.83 -54.43
#